data_AF-A0A1E3JYA3-F1
#
_entry.id   AF-A0A1E3JYA3-F1
#
_cell.length_a   1.000
_cell.length_b   1.000
_cell.length_c   1.000
_cell.angle_alpha   90.00
_cell.angle_beta   90.00
_cell.angle_gamma   90.00
#
_symmetry.space_group_name_H-M   'P 1'
#
loop_
_entity.id
_entity.type
_entity.pdbx_description
1 polymer ?
#
loop_
_entity_poly.entity_id
_entity_poly.type
_entity_poly.pdbx_seq_one_letter_code
_entity_poly.pdbx_strand_id
1 'polypeptide(L)'
;MSAPSEPDTSRQLVDRFGPAVLDRPDVMAECLSLLRSYNLSPADLYFKYEAFVMSRPSGLRARLSDLSIDTVRELRLELQRAQQASAVASMGASGASGLPASEKKTAVGVKKTKGKKADLEGLLGGFATPSRPKPTKDFQSATSSLKGTSHASTTHVDRSTSQWATPERLSPLPPTASSHRPHPSRLSSNANDLLAETPTGHGTGGLHFPSSPVSPSGVSPSLSPSILSGSPVSAVNSLTDTLNPHLPPVSQTNLKKGSKPRVELSSTITSADYSYRYMFEKISERSEALDELIDDYAEIIKEAYGLEELADPHLVTDDTVYTVGRVVVNASGVKIDKASLRDSFHLQSSRLIGGGRQIALQFPGDQLQVRGGAPGAKSVPMYSGCLVCLKGRNGGGGKFVVEELLVPPPGFLGQTPASELLDFQHGEKLTGQPISLCVASGPFTLSDNLLYAPLEAVLNKVTEERPDVLILARPFIDSQHPAIKSGLVTESPADIFRAQISERLQKVIDASSGTVIILVPSVRDVVSRHMAFPQAMLDKEELGIPKKVKVLPNPCTFSVNEVNIGISTVDVLFHMGQSQTPIKASEADPDPALASSASNDVFASYIRQVLGQRSFYPIFPVLEDLASEANLDVTHYPLLKMDPMPDVLILPSKLNKFSKVVDSTLVINPSSLARARATGHYAKIIIHPTPEAELKTAHPEDMLEHQVWDRARSEIWKV
;
A
#
# COMPACT_ATOMS: atom_id res chain seq x y z
N MET A 1 28.20 -38.13 -24.62
CA MET A 1 28.57 -36.75 -24.97
C MET A 1 30.01 -36.54 -24.55
N SER A 2 30.90 -36.22 -25.48
CA SER A 2 32.31 -35.93 -25.20
C SER A 2 32.43 -34.67 -24.33
N ALA A 3 33.30 -34.69 -23.32
CA ALA A 3 33.58 -33.50 -22.51
C ALA A 3 34.08 -32.38 -23.45
N PRO A 4 33.52 -31.15 -23.36
CA PRO A 4 33.98 -30.04 -24.18
C PRO A 4 35.45 -29.73 -23.88
N SER A 5 36.23 -29.42 -24.92
CA SER A 5 37.63 -29.00 -24.76
C SER A 5 37.70 -27.68 -23.97
N GLU A 6 38.62 -27.54 -23.00
CA GLU A 6 38.84 -26.31 -22.21
C GLU A 6 38.80 -24.97 -22.99
N PRO A 7 39.32 -24.85 -24.24
CA PRO A 7 39.20 -23.60 -25.01
C PRO A 7 37.75 -23.21 -25.36
N ASP A 8 36.84 -24.18 -25.50
CA ASP A 8 35.42 -23.93 -25.80
C ASP A 8 34.65 -23.50 -24.54
N THR A 9 34.99 -24.09 -23.38
CA THR A 9 34.43 -23.70 -22.08
C THR A 9 34.85 -22.27 -21.69
N SER A 10 36.09 -21.90 -22.00
CA SER A 10 36.61 -20.55 -21.75
C SER A 10 35.87 -19.50 -22.58
N ARG A 11 35.57 -19.79 -23.85
CA ARG A 11 34.77 -18.89 -24.71
C ARG A 11 33.35 -18.70 -24.18
N GLN A 12 32.71 -19.77 -23.70
CA GLN A 12 31.37 -19.68 -23.12
C GLN A 12 31.32 -18.89 -21.81
N LEU A 13 32.40 -18.90 -21.01
CA LEU A 13 32.51 -18.05 -19.83
C LEU A 13 32.67 -16.57 -20.22
N VAL A 14 33.47 -16.27 -21.25
CA VAL A 14 33.60 -14.89 -21.77
C VAL A 14 32.27 -14.36 -22.31
N ASP A 15 31.50 -15.17 -23.02
CA ASP A 15 30.18 -14.77 -23.55
C ASP A 15 29.19 -14.37 -22.45
N ARG A 16 29.30 -14.99 -21.26
CA ARG A 16 28.39 -14.76 -20.14
C ARG A 16 28.85 -13.66 -19.19
N PHE A 17 30.12 -13.69 -18.79
CA PHE A 17 30.66 -12.77 -17.80
C PHE A 17 31.40 -11.56 -18.42
N GLY A 18 31.56 -11.55 -19.74
CA GLY A 18 32.12 -10.42 -20.48
C GLY A 18 33.57 -10.08 -20.09
N PRO A 19 33.91 -8.78 -20.04
CA PRO A 19 35.28 -8.31 -19.74
C PRO A 19 35.81 -8.78 -18.39
N ALA A 20 34.93 -9.05 -17.41
CA ALA A 20 35.33 -9.39 -16.05
C ALA A 20 36.12 -10.72 -15.95
N VAL A 21 35.97 -11.61 -16.93
CA VAL A 21 36.71 -12.88 -17.02
C VAL A 21 37.74 -12.85 -18.15
N LEU A 22 37.55 -12.01 -19.17
CA LEU A 22 38.49 -11.84 -20.27
C LEU A 22 39.76 -11.09 -19.83
N ASP A 23 39.61 -10.03 -19.04
CA ASP A 23 40.69 -9.12 -18.65
C ASP A 23 41.41 -9.57 -17.37
N ARG A 24 40.83 -10.54 -16.64
CA ARG A 24 41.31 -11.04 -15.34
C ARG A 24 41.58 -12.55 -15.39
N PRO A 25 42.81 -13.00 -15.69
CA PRO A 25 43.12 -14.42 -15.90
C PRO A 25 42.98 -15.28 -14.63
N ASP A 26 43.14 -14.68 -13.46
CA ASP A 26 42.91 -15.28 -12.15
C ASP A 26 41.43 -15.60 -11.91
N VAL A 27 40.53 -14.70 -12.30
CA VAL A 27 39.07 -14.91 -12.24
C VAL A 27 38.65 -16.02 -13.21
N MET A 28 39.18 -16.03 -14.44
CA MET A 28 38.96 -17.11 -15.41
C MET A 28 39.40 -18.48 -14.87
N ALA A 29 40.61 -18.57 -14.32
CA ALA A 29 41.13 -19.82 -13.76
C ALA A 29 40.25 -20.34 -12.60
N GLU A 30 39.75 -19.44 -11.76
CA GLU A 30 38.90 -19.81 -10.62
C GLU A 30 37.49 -20.23 -11.05
N CYS A 31 36.90 -19.57 -12.05
CA CYS A 31 35.63 -19.99 -12.67
C CYS A 31 35.75 -21.38 -13.31
N LEU A 32 36.81 -21.65 -14.08
CA LEU A 32 37.08 -22.98 -14.64
C LEU A 32 37.27 -24.04 -13.54
N SER A 33 37.91 -23.66 -12.43
CA SER A 33 38.04 -24.53 -11.25
C SER A 33 36.68 -24.85 -10.61
N LEU A 34 35.76 -23.88 -10.53
CA LEU A 34 34.39 -24.10 -10.04
C LEU A 34 33.59 -25.03 -10.95
N LEU A 35 33.68 -24.88 -12.27
CA LEU A 35 33.02 -25.77 -13.22
C LEU A 35 33.45 -27.23 -13.00
N ARG A 36 34.76 -27.46 -12.81
CA ARG A 36 35.33 -28.79 -12.55
C ARG A 36 34.95 -29.34 -11.17
N SER A 37 35.04 -28.51 -10.13
CA SER A 37 34.83 -28.94 -8.75
C SER A 37 33.37 -29.25 -8.41
N TYR A 38 32.43 -28.52 -9.03
CA TYR A 38 31.00 -28.64 -8.77
C TYR A 38 30.21 -29.27 -9.92
N ASN A 39 30.90 -29.75 -10.96
CA ASN A 39 30.33 -30.34 -12.17
C ASN A 39 29.21 -29.46 -12.77
N LEU A 40 29.53 -28.17 -13.00
CA LEU A 40 28.60 -27.17 -13.51
C LEU A 40 28.87 -26.86 -14.98
N SER A 41 27.83 -26.51 -15.75
CA SER A 41 28.02 -25.85 -17.04
C SER A 41 28.35 -24.36 -16.86
N PRO A 42 28.97 -23.69 -17.85
CA PRO A 42 29.18 -22.24 -17.81
C PRO A 42 27.91 -21.43 -17.55
N ALA A 43 26.77 -21.88 -18.11
CA ALA A 43 25.47 -21.27 -17.88
C ALA A 43 24.99 -21.45 -16.43
N ASP A 44 25.15 -22.65 -15.85
CA ASP A 44 24.78 -22.90 -14.46
C ASP A 44 25.63 -22.07 -13.49
N LEU A 45 26.93 -21.93 -13.77
CA LEU A 45 27.79 -21.08 -12.95
C LEU A 45 27.35 -19.62 -13.01
N TYR A 46 26.98 -19.11 -14.19
CA TYR A 46 26.45 -17.76 -14.37
C TYR A 46 25.14 -17.55 -13.59
N PHE A 47 24.17 -18.47 -13.72
CA PHE A 47 22.91 -18.36 -12.98
C PHE A 47 23.10 -18.45 -11.45
N LYS A 48 24.04 -19.30 -11.00
CA LYS A 48 24.37 -19.37 -9.57
C LYS A 48 25.07 -18.11 -9.08
N TYR A 49 25.90 -17.47 -9.89
CA TYR A 49 26.48 -16.17 -9.59
C TYR A 49 25.40 -15.08 -9.51
N GLU A 50 24.48 -15.00 -10.47
CA GLU A 50 23.37 -14.03 -10.43
C GLU A 50 22.48 -14.25 -9.20
N ALA A 51 22.14 -15.50 -8.89
CA ALA A 51 21.39 -15.84 -7.68
C ALA A 51 22.16 -15.46 -6.40
N PHE A 52 23.48 -15.68 -6.37
CA PHE A 52 24.34 -15.28 -5.26
C PHE A 52 24.34 -13.77 -5.06
N VAL A 53 24.50 -12.97 -6.12
CA VAL A 53 24.46 -11.50 -6.07
C VAL A 53 23.07 -11.00 -5.66
N MET A 54 22.00 -11.62 -6.18
CA MET A 54 20.63 -11.28 -5.84
C MET A 54 20.27 -11.62 -4.39
N SER A 55 20.89 -12.63 -3.79
CA SER A 55 20.63 -13.01 -2.39
C SER A 55 21.18 -12.03 -1.35
N ARG A 56 21.96 -11.01 -1.76
CA ARG A 56 22.60 -10.05 -0.85
C ARG A 56 21.87 -8.69 -0.82
N PRO A 57 21.88 -7.97 0.33
CA PRO A 57 21.31 -6.63 0.46
C PRO A 57 21.89 -5.64 -0.55
N SER A 58 21.13 -4.59 -0.90
CA SER A 58 21.45 -3.61 -1.96
C SER A 58 22.88 -3.03 -1.88
N GLY A 59 23.37 -2.72 -0.68
CA GLY A 59 24.73 -2.20 -0.48
C GLY A 59 25.85 -3.20 -0.80
N LEU A 60 25.66 -4.49 -0.50
CA LEU A 60 26.61 -5.54 -0.89
C LEU A 60 26.43 -5.94 -2.35
N ARG A 61 25.20 -5.88 -2.88
CA ARG A 61 24.88 -6.24 -4.26
C ARG A 61 25.67 -5.41 -5.27
N ALA A 62 25.77 -4.09 -5.06
CA ALA A 62 26.54 -3.19 -5.93
C ALA A 62 28.06 -3.49 -5.91
N ARG A 63 28.58 -4.03 -4.80
CA ARG A 63 29.98 -4.44 -4.70
C ARG A 63 30.24 -5.79 -5.35
N LEU A 64 29.30 -6.74 -5.22
CA LEU A 64 29.44 -8.10 -5.72
C LEU A 64 29.08 -8.26 -7.20
N SER A 65 28.44 -7.24 -7.80
CA SER A 65 28.14 -7.17 -9.23
C SER A 65 29.38 -6.95 -10.11
N ASP A 66 30.50 -6.50 -9.55
CA ASP A 66 31.81 -6.57 -10.21
C ASP A 66 32.48 -7.91 -9.85
N LEU A 67 32.57 -8.81 -10.83
CA LEU A 67 33.14 -10.14 -10.66
C LEU A 67 34.67 -10.08 -10.44
N SER A 68 35.06 -9.94 -9.18
CA SER A 68 36.44 -10.00 -8.68
C SER A 68 36.82 -11.39 -8.17
N ILE A 69 38.12 -11.67 -7.98
CA ILE A 69 38.58 -12.94 -7.42
C ILE A 69 37.96 -13.23 -6.03
N ASP A 70 37.72 -12.19 -5.23
CA ASP A 70 37.07 -12.33 -3.92
C ASP A 70 35.60 -12.71 -4.06
N THR A 71 34.86 -12.15 -5.02
CA THR A 71 33.48 -12.58 -5.30
C THR A 71 33.39 -14.05 -5.73
N VAL A 72 34.32 -14.54 -6.54
CA VAL A 72 34.33 -15.95 -6.97
C VAL A 72 34.68 -16.88 -5.81
N ARG A 73 35.54 -16.45 -4.87
CA ARG A 73 35.83 -17.20 -3.64
C ARG A 73 34.65 -17.25 -2.68
N GLU A 74 33.92 -16.15 -2.52
CA GLU A 74 32.70 -16.14 -1.73
C GLU A 74 31.61 -17.03 -2.36
N LEU A 75 31.47 -16.99 -3.69
CA LEU A 75 30.59 -17.90 -4.43
C LEU A 75 31.00 -19.36 -4.21
N ARG A 76 32.30 -19.68 -4.20
CA ARG A 76 32.79 -21.04 -3.89
C ARG A 76 32.34 -21.50 -2.51
N LEU A 77 32.48 -20.66 -1.49
CA LEU A 77 32.05 -20.97 -0.12
C LEU A 77 30.54 -21.25 -0.07
N GLU A 78 29.74 -20.49 -0.81
CA GLU A 78 28.29 -20.70 -0.89
C GLU A 78 27.96 -22.04 -1.58
N LEU A 79 28.62 -22.35 -2.71
CA LEU A 79 28.45 -23.63 -3.40
C LEU A 79 28.85 -24.82 -2.52
N GLN A 80 29.90 -24.67 -1.71
CA GLN A 80 30.34 -25.69 -0.75
C GLN A 80 29.30 -25.92 0.35
N ARG A 81 28.75 -24.84 0.93
CA ARG A 81 27.67 -24.93 1.94
C ARG A 81 26.43 -25.60 1.38
N ALA A 82 26.03 -25.26 0.15
CA ALA A 82 24.87 -25.84 -0.50
C ALA A 82 25.03 -27.36 -0.73
N GLN A 83 26.22 -27.82 -1.15
CA GLN A 83 26.50 -29.25 -1.29
C GLN A 83 26.50 -29.98 0.06
N GLN A 84 27.07 -29.38 1.12
CA GLN A 84 27.05 -29.97 2.46
C GLN A 84 25.63 -30.10 3.01
N ALA A 85 24.79 -29.08 2.84
CA ALA A 85 23.38 -29.13 3.23
C ALA A 85 22.61 -30.22 2.47
N SER A 86 22.86 -30.38 1.16
CA SER A 86 22.26 -31.44 0.36
C SER A 86 22.73 -32.85 0.77
N ALA A 87 24.00 -33.01 1.14
CA ALA A 87 24.53 -34.28 1.63
C ALA A 87 23.90 -34.69 2.97
N VAL A 88 23.75 -33.75 3.90
CA VAL A 88 23.09 -33.98 5.20
C VAL A 88 21.60 -34.34 5.01
N ALA A 89 20.91 -33.65 4.11
CA ALA A 89 19.51 -33.97 3.79
C ALA A 89 19.34 -35.37 3.18
N SER A 90 20.30 -35.85 2.37
CA SER A 90 20.25 -37.18 1.77
C SER A 90 20.50 -38.34 2.76
N MET A 91 21.28 -38.10 3.82
CA MET A 91 21.52 -39.11 4.87
C MET A 91 20.30 -39.32 5.78
N GLY A 92 19.47 -38.29 5.99
CA GLY A 92 18.25 -38.38 6.79
C GLY A 92 17.11 -39.22 6.18
N ALA A 93 17.17 -39.52 4.88
CA ALA A 93 16.10 -40.20 4.16
C ALA A 93 16.22 -41.74 4.09
N SER A 94 17.33 -42.32 4.57
CA SER A 94 17.61 -43.77 4.46
C SER A 94 17.20 -44.61 5.70
N GLY A 95 16.61 -43.99 6.73
CA GLY A 95 16.35 -44.63 8.03
C GLY A 95 14.96 -45.23 8.27
N ALA A 96 14.06 -45.30 7.29
CA ALA A 96 12.69 -45.76 7.55
C ALA A 96 12.08 -46.59 6.41
N SER A 97 12.37 -47.89 6.39
CA SER A 97 11.43 -48.87 5.84
C SER A 97 11.68 -50.26 6.46
N GLY A 98 10.70 -50.74 7.23
CA GLY A 98 10.69 -52.12 7.72
C GLY A 98 9.96 -52.29 9.05
N LEU A 99 8.64 -52.54 9.00
CA LEU A 99 7.95 -53.69 9.64
C LEU A 99 6.41 -53.49 9.65
N PRO A 100 5.61 -54.56 9.44
CA PRO A 100 4.16 -54.49 9.28
C PRO A 100 3.36 -54.64 10.58
N ALA A 101 2.08 -54.28 10.48
CA ALA A 101 1.06 -54.28 11.53
C ALA A 101 0.58 -55.67 11.97
N SER A 102 0.15 -55.81 13.24
CA SER A 102 -1.15 -56.42 13.63
C SER A 102 -1.35 -56.55 15.17
N GLU A 103 -2.55 -56.13 15.60
CA GLU A 103 -3.44 -56.69 16.62
C GLU A 103 -3.23 -56.61 18.16
N LYS A 104 -4.41 -56.40 18.78
CA LYS A 104 -4.77 -56.24 20.19
C LYS A 104 -4.66 -57.56 20.98
N LYS A 105 -4.30 -57.48 22.27
CA LYS A 105 -5.08 -58.05 23.40
C LYS A 105 -4.44 -57.82 24.79
N THR A 106 -5.33 -57.48 25.72
CA THR A 106 -5.42 -57.82 27.16
C THR A 106 -4.36 -57.40 28.19
N ALA A 107 -4.90 -56.85 29.28
CA ALA A 107 -4.29 -56.41 30.52
C ALA A 107 -3.72 -57.54 31.40
N VAL A 108 -2.69 -57.22 32.21
CA VAL A 108 -2.57 -57.52 33.66
C VAL A 108 -1.51 -56.55 34.23
N GLY A 109 -1.80 -55.86 35.34
CA GLY A 109 -0.87 -54.95 36.02
C GLY A 109 -0.05 -55.62 37.12
N VAL A 110 1.11 -55.06 37.47
CA VAL A 110 1.75 -55.11 38.82
C VAL A 110 2.80 -53.98 38.92
N LYS A 111 2.60 -53.09 39.91
CA LYS A 111 3.53 -52.42 40.86
C LYS A 111 4.86 -51.77 40.42
N LYS A 112 4.99 -50.53 40.90
CA LYS A 112 6.17 -49.65 41.07
C LYS A 112 7.49 -50.37 41.41
N THR A 113 8.59 -49.89 40.80
CA THR A 113 9.87 -49.67 41.51
C THR A 113 10.73 -48.65 40.76
N LYS A 114 11.34 -47.75 41.54
CA LYS A 114 12.21 -46.64 41.14
C LYS A 114 13.64 -47.15 41.23
N GLY A 115 14.43 -47.08 40.15
CA GLY A 115 15.80 -47.59 40.13
C GLY A 115 16.62 -47.01 39.00
N LYS A 116 17.74 -46.38 39.39
CA LYS A 116 18.76 -45.70 38.59
C LYS A 116 19.37 -46.61 37.51
N LYS A 117 19.79 -46.02 36.39
CA LYS A 117 20.89 -46.55 35.56
C LYS A 117 21.98 -45.51 35.44
N ALA A 118 23.18 -45.96 35.80
CA ALA A 118 24.46 -45.34 35.51
C ALA A 118 25.01 -45.90 34.19
N ASP A 119 25.81 -45.05 33.55
CA ASP A 119 26.98 -45.28 32.70
C ASP A 119 26.90 -46.16 31.45
N LEU A 120 26.98 -45.45 30.32
CA LEU A 120 27.96 -45.76 29.28
C LEU A 120 28.73 -44.46 28.96
N GLU A 121 29.66 -44.11 29.86
CA GLU A 121 30.81 -43.27 29.53
C GLU A 121 31.64 -43.99 28.45
N GLY A 122 32.15 -43.23 27.47
CA GLY A 122 33.18 -43.76 26.60
C GLY A 122 33.25 -43.15 25.21
N LEU A 123 33.14 -41.84 25.05
CA LEU A 123 33.84 -41.15 23.96
C LEU A 123 33.85 -39.63 24.20
N LEU A 124 35.05 -39.07 24.26
CA LEU A 124 35.38 -37.63 24.21
C LEU A 124 35.34 -36.87 25.54
N GLY A 125 36.30 -37.22 26.40
CA GLY A 125 36.83 -36.29 27.41
C GLY A 125 37.79 -35.27 26.79
N GLY A 126 37.81 -34.08 27.41
CA GLY A 126 38.93 -33.15 27.39
C GLY A 126 38.72 -31.91 26.52
N PHE A 127 38.23 -30.81 27.10
CA PHE A 127 39.07 -29.66 27.46
C PHE A 127 38.29 -28.74 28.43
N ALA A 128 38.92 -28.45 29.56
CA ALA A 128 38.36 -27.78 30.72
C ALA A 128 38.34 -26.24 30.58
N THR A 129 37.38 -25.63 31.26
CA THR A 129 37.34 -24.21 31.65
C THR A 129 38.32 -23.90 32.78
N PRO A 130 38.70 -22.62 32.96
CA PRO A 130 38.99 -22.12 34.29
C PRO A 130 38.05 -20.97 34.69
N SER A 131 37.93 -20.84 36.00
CA SER A 131 36.91 -20.19 36.80
C SER A 131 37.20 -18.71 37.13
N ARG A 132 36.10 -18.01 37.43
CA ARG A 132 35.86 -16.79 38.25
C ARG A 132 36.99 -16.27 39.15
N PRO A 133 36.99 -14.96 39.49
CA PRO A 133 36.41 -14.55 40.78
C PRO A 133 35.63 -13.22 40.79
N LYS A 134 34.66 -13.13 41.72
CA LYS A 134 34.01 -11.90 42.23
C LYS A 134 34.99 -11.13 43.14
N PRO A 135 34.70 -9.85 43.43
CA PRO A 135 34.49 -9.53 44.85
C PRO A 135 33.26 -8.65 45.12
N THR A 136 32.76 -8.78 46.34
CA THR A 136 31.73 -8.00 47.03
C THR A 136 32.39 -7.14 48.12
N LYS A 137 31.91 -5.91 48.36
CA LYS A 137 31.62 -5.34 49.70
C LYS A 137 31.14 -3.88 49.64
N ASP A 138 29.90 -3.69 50.09
CA ASP A 138 29.37 -2.74 51.10
C ASP A 138 30.07 -1.38 51.34
N PHE A 139 29.31 -0.26 51.31
CA PHE A 139 28.80 0.49 52.49
C PHE A 139 28.21 1.87 52.12
N GLN A 140 27.00 2.12 52.65
CA GLN A 140 26.45 3.36 53.25
C GLN A 140 26.32 4.71 52.48
N SER A 141 25.05 5.06 52.26
CA SER A 141 24.34 6.29 52.67
C SER A 141 25.10 7.61 52.87
N ALA A 142 24.69 8.66 52.14
CA ALA A 142 24.28 9.95 52.73
C ALA A 142 23.54 10.84 51.72
N THR A 143 22.41 11.34 52.20
CA THR A 143 21.67 12.56 51.85
C THR A 143 22.46 13.71 51.19
N SER A 144 21.86 14.38 50.20
CA SER A 144 21.40 15.77 50.35
C SER A 144 20.86 16.36 49.04
N SER A 145 19.80 17.14 49.21
CA SER A 145 19.20 18.07 48.26
C SER A 145 20.17 19.16 47.80
N LEU A 146 20.03 19.66 46.58
CA LEU A 146 19.51 21.01 46.29
C LEU A 146 19.68 21.37 44.80
N LYS A 147 18.56 21.83 44.24
CA LYS A 147 18.35 22.95 43.31
C LYS A 147 19.58 23.66 42.73
N GLY A 148 19.45 24.03 41.46
CA GLY A 148 19.72 25.40 41.06
C GLY A 148 20.40 25.60 39.71
N THR A 149 19.56 25.74 38.68
CA THR A 149 19.55 26.88 37.74
C THR A 149 20.85 27.31 37.01
N SER A 150 20.75 27.24 35.68
CA SER A 150 21.07 28.28 34.69
C SER A 150 22.50 28.84 34.63
N HIS A 151 23.18 28.68 33.50
CA HIS A 151 23.13 29.66 32.41
C HIS A 151 24.05 29.23 31.26
N ALA A 152 23.61 29.60 30.06
CA ALA A 152 24.32 29.48 28.80
C ALA A 152 25.65 30.26 28.80
N SER A 153 26.63 29.76 28.04
CA SER A 153 27.54 30.60 27.26
C SER A 153 28.11 29.80 26.09
N THR A 154 27.82 30.29 24.90
CA THR A 154 28.50 30.05 23.64
C THR A 154 29.99 30.37 23.73
N THR A 155 30.85 29.60 23.06
CA THR A 155 32.01 30.15 22.34
C THR A 155 32.51 29.17 21.28
N HIS A 156 32.88 29.78 20.16
CA HIS A 156 33.32 29.22 18.88
C HIS A 156 34.79 28.74 18.88
N VAL A 157 35.14 28.09 17.75
CA VAL A 157 36.47 27.84 17.11
C VAL A 157 37.39 26.82 17.82
N ASP A 158 38.17 25.93 17.19
CA ASP A 158 38.64 25.85 15.82
C ASP A 158 39.17 24.43 15.48
N ARG A 159 39.35 24.22 14.19
CA ARG A 159 39.74 23.00 13.48
C ARG A 159 41.26 22.77 13.51
N SER A 160 41.75 21.56 13.85
CA SER A 160 42.88 20.95 13.13
C SER A 160 43.15 19.46 13.46
N THR A 161 43.53 18.78 12.38
CA THR A 161 44.03 17.43 12.10
C THR A 161 45.03 16.77 13.08
N SER A 162 44.88 15.46 13.36
CA SER A 162 45.71 14.38 12.77
C SER A 162 45.64 13.02 13.53
N GLN A 163 45.60 11.93 12.74
CA GLN A 163 46.19 10.60 12.92
C GLN A 163 45.58 9.51 13.85
N TRP A 164 45.21 8.41 13.17
CA TRP A 164 45.17 6.97 13.50
C TRP A 164 45.33 6.46 14.94
N ALA A 165 44.37 5.65 15.41
CA ALA A 165 44.51 4.19 15.60
C ALA A 165 43.26 3.58 16.27
N THR A 166 42.69 2.54 15.63
CA THR A 166 41.57 1.72 16.13
C THR A 166 42.08 0.58 17.02
N PRO A 167 41.26 0.09 17.98
CA PRO A 167 41.18 -1.35 18.19
C PRO A 167 39.74 -1.87 18.15
N GLU A 168 39.60 -3.03 17.50
CA GLU A 168 38.38 -3.78 17.23
C GLU A 168 37.76 -4.43 18.48
N ARG A 169 36.42 -4.58 18.49
CA ARG A 169 35.77 -5.72 19.16
C ARG A 169 34.42 -6.11 18.54
N LEU A 170 34.46 -7.24 17.83
CA LEU A 170 33.56 -8.41 17.80
C LEU A 170 32.05 -8.24 18.08
N SER A 171 31.26 -8.50 17.04
CA SER A 171 29.81 -8.72 17.01
C SER A 171 29.42 -10.20 17.22
N PRO A 172 28.29 -10.52 17.87
CA PRO A 172 27.79 -11.88 18.07
C PRO A 172 26.88 -12.40 16.93
N LEU A 173 26.78 -13.73 16.87
CA LEU A 173 26.15 -14.60 15.86
C LEU A 173 24.60 -14.48 15.76
N PRO A 174 24.00 -14.78 14.59
CA PRO A 174 22.54 -14.84 14.38
C PRO A 174 21.92 -16.23 14.71
N PRO A 175 20.60 -16.29 14.99
CA PRO A 175 19.89 -17.52 15.37
C PRO A 175 19.52 -18.42 14.19
N THR A 176 19.36 -19.70 14.51
CA THR A 176 19.10 -20.88 13.66
C THR A 176 17.70 -20.91 13.05
N ALA A 177 17.60 -21.13 11.73
CA ALA A 177 16.35 -21.31 11.00
C ALA A 177 15.84 -22.77 11.05
N SER A 178 14.57 -22.91 11.42
CA SER A 178 13.77 -24.15 11.42
C SER A 178 13.32 -24.53 10.00
N SER A 179 13.32 -25.82 9.71
CA SER A 179 13.12 -26.42 8.39
C SER A 179 11.69 -26.95 8.22
N HIS A 180 10.96 -26.51 7.20
CA HIS A 180 9.87 -27.31 6.65
C HIS A 180 9.68 -27.02 5.15
N ARG A 181 9.94 -28.02 4.30
CA ARG A 181 9.43 -28.10 2.91
C ARG A 181 8.92 -29.53 2.66
N PRO A 182 7.78 -29.70 1.98
CA PRO A 182 7.24 -31.01 1.61
C PRO A 182 7.97 -31.62 0.39
N HIS A 183 8.11 -32.95 0.40
CA HIS A 183 8.69 -33.75 -0.68
C HIS A 183 7.69 -34.04 -1.82
N PRO A 184 8.16 -34.25 -3.07
CA PRO A 184 7.33 -34.61 -4.22
C PRO A 184 7.17 -36.13 -4.36
N SER A 185 5.94 -36.60 -4.63
CA SER A 185 5.65 -38.00 -4.96
C SER A 185 5.84 -38.27 -6.46
N ARG A 186 6.64 -39.30 -6.74
CA ARG A 186 6.88 -39.89 -8.06
C ARG A 186 5.65 -40.68 -8.53
N LEU A 187 5.23 -40.44 -9.77
CA LEU A 187 4.30 -41.27 -10.54
C LEU A 187 5.05 -42.45 -11.16
N SER A 188 4.47 -43.65 -11.03
CA SER A 188 4.81 -44.83 -11.85
C SER A 188 3.75 -45.01 -12.94
N SER A 189 4.23 -45.32 -14.13
CA SER A 189 3.56 -45.46 -15.43
C SER A 189 2.54 -46.61 -15.54
N ASN A 190 1.50 -46.39 -16.36
CA ASN A 190 1.06 -47.22 -17.51
C ASN A 190 -0.15 -46.50 -18.15
N ALA A 191 0.01 -45.81 -19.28
CA ALA A 191 -0.10 -46.31 -20.67
C ALA A 191 -1.55 -46.66 -21.08
N ASN A 192 -2.24 -45.70 -21.72
CA ASN A 192 -2.97 -45.82 -23.00
C ASN A 192 -3.71 -44.50 -23.32
N ASP A 193 -3.27 -43.79 -24.38
CA ASP A 193 -4.08 -43.46 -25.57
C ASP A 193 -5.56 -43.05 -25.32
N LEU A 194 -6.07 -41.85 -25.65
CA LEU A 194 -6.11 -41.19 -26.96
C LEU A 194 -6.51 -39.70 -26.88
N LEU A 195 -6.07 -39.03 -27.94
CA LEU A 195 -6.41 -37.73 -28.54
C LEU A 195 -7.82 -37.15 -28.32
N ALA A 196 -7.81 -35.81 -28.29
CA ALA A 196 -8.95 -34.91 -28.40
C ALA A 196 -9.69 -35.04 -29.74
N GLU A 197 -11.02 -35.06 -29.69
CA GLU A 197 -11.88 -34.67 -30.82
C GLU A 197 -13.13 -33.91 -30.34
N THR A 198 -13.36 -32.76 -30.96
CA THR A 198 -14.61 -32.00 -31.00
C THR A 198 -15.67 -32.72 -31.83
N PRO A 199 -16.96 -32.73 -31.46
CA PRO A 199 -18.01 -33.18 -32.36
C PRO A 199 -18.78 -32.02 -33.00
N THR A 200 -18.58 -31.87 -34.31
CA THR A 200 -19.53 -31.33 -35.29
C THR A 200 -20.74 -32.25 -35.43
N GLY A 201 -21.94 -31.68 -35.57
CA GLY A 201 -23.18 -32.45 -35.74
C GLY A 201 -23.43 -32.96 -37.17
N HIS A 202 -24.10 -34.11 -37.25
CA HIS A 202 -25.09 -34.43 -38.29
C HIS A 202 -26.00 -35.54 -37.76
N GLY A 203 -27.32 -35.31 -37.81
CA GLY A 203 -28.32 -36.17 -37.19
C GLY A 203 -28.94 -37.22 -38.12
N THR A 204 -29.70 -38.13 -37.51
CA THR A 204 -30.83 -38.84 -38.12
C THR A 204 -31.79 -39.33 -37.02
N GLY A 205 -33.08 -39.01 -37.14
CA GLY A 205 -34.17 -39.92 -36.72
C GLY A 205 -34.91 -39.64 -35.40
N GLY A 206 -35.88 -38.72 -35.45
CA GLY A 206 -37.26 -38.89 -34.94
C GLY A 206 -37.53 -39.09 -33.44
N LEU A 207 -38.26 -38.14 -32.84
CA LEU A 207 -39.68 -38.27 -32.40
C LEU A 207 -40.02 -37.23 -31.30
N HIS A 208 -41.02 -36.40 -31.61
CA HIS A 208 -42.00 -35.68 -30.76
C HIS A 208 -41.58 -34.94 -29.47
N PHE A 209 -41.71 -33.61 -29.55
CA PHE A 209 -41.94 -32.70 -28.42
C PHE A 209 -43.28 -32.96 -27.72
N PRO A 210 -43.34 -32.71 -26.40
CA PRO A 210 -44.32 -31.73 -25.94
C PRO A 210 -43.79 -30.76 -24.86
N SER A 211 -44.63 -29.74 -24.66
CA SER A 211 -44.45 -28.42 -24.08
C SER A 211 -44.37 -28.34 -22.55
N SER A 212 -43.83 -27.19 -22.10
CA SER A 212 -43.88 -26.45 -20.82
C SER A 212 -44.73 -26.95 -19.64
N PRO A 213 -44.29 -26.74 -18.37
CA PRO A 213 -45.16 -26.77 -17.21
C PRO A 213 -45.76 -25.39 -16.87
N VAL A 214 -47.05 -25.43 -16.55
CA VAL A 214 -47.94 -24.33 -16.12
C VAL A 214 -47.69 -23.97 -14.66
N SER A 215 -47.70 -22.67 -14.32
CA SER A 215 -47.85 -22.16 -12.95
C SER A 215 -49.23 -21.51 -12.78
N PRO A 216 -49.88 -21.59 -11.59
CA PRO A 216 -51.26 -21.18 -11.41
C PRO A 216 -51.43 -19.68 -11.19
N SER A 217 -52.62 -19.24 -11.58
CA SER A 217 -53.12 -17.87 -11.66
C SER A 217 -53.40 -17.20 -10.31
N GLY A 218 -53.24 -15.87 -10.30
CA GLY A 218 -54.30 -14.97 -9.83
C GLY A 218 -53.92 -13.92 -8.79
N VAL A 219 -53.48 -12.73 -9.23
CA VAL A 219 -54.14 -11.43 -8.96
C VAL A 219 -53.48 -10.31 -9.79
N SER A 220 -54.30 -9.49 -10.45
CA SER A 220 -53.91 -8.39 -11.35
C SER A 220 -53.16 -7.26 -10.63
N PRO A 221 -52.36 -6.47 -11.38
CA PRO A 221 -52.83 -5.12 -11.67
C PRO A 221 -52.68 -4.76 -13.15
N SER A 222 -53.77 -4.24 -13.70
CA SER A 222 -53.74 -3.34 -14.85
C SER A 222 -52.87 -2.13 -14.50
N LEU A 223 -51.93 -1.79 -15.38
CA LEU A 223 -51.66 -0.44 -15.88
C LEU A 223 -50.48 -0.58 -16.86
N SER A 224 -50.80 -0.45 -18.14
CA SER A 224 -49.87 -0.38 -19.25
C SER A 224 -48.76 0.64 -18.96
N PRO A 225 -47.47 0.34 -19.18
CA PRO A 225 -46.45 1.37 -19.11
C PRO A 225 -46.64 2.28 -20.32
N SER A 226 -47.19 3.46 -20.07
CA SER A 226 -47.11 4.58 -21.01
C SER A 226 -45.65 4.78 -21.35
N ILE A 227 -45.31 4.70 -22.64
CA ILE A 227 -44.06 5.23 -23.16
C ILE A 227 -44.12 6.74 -22.91
N LEU A 228 -43.64 7.17 -21.73
CA LEU A 228 -43.28 8.56 -21.52
C LEU A 228 -42.14 8.82 -22.49
N SER A 229 -42.47 9.55 -23.56
CA SER A 229 -41.51 10.28 -24.37
C SER A 229 -40.52 10.93 -23.41
N GLY A 230 -39.27 10.46 -23.42
CA GLY A 230 -38.20 11.10 -22.68
C GLY A 230 -38.17 12.56 -23.11
N SER A 231 -38.63 13.44 -22.22
CA SER A 231 -38.30 14.85 -22.31
C SER A 231 -36.78 14.94 -22.36
N PRO A 232 -36.20 15.82 -23.21
CA PRO A 232 -34.76 16.03 -23.19
C PRO A 232 -34.40 16.39 -21.75
N VAL A 233 -33.47 15.65 -21.15
CA VAL A 233 -32.88 16.01 -19.87
C VAL A 233 -32.32 17.41 -20.08
N SER A 234 -33.01 18.43 -19.59
CA SER A 234 -32.52 19.79 -19.60
C SER A 234 -31.24 19.76 -18.76
N ALA A 235 -30.10 19.77 -19.44
CA ALA A 235 -28.78 19.73 -18.83
C ALA A 235 -28.54 21.06 -18.13
N VAL A 236 -28.99 21.15 -16.87
CA VAL A 236 -28.71 22.31 -16.04
C VAL A 236 -27.40 22.02 -15.31
N ASN A 237 -26.29 22.44 -15.94
CA ASN A 237 -25.01 22.59 -15.24
C ASN A 237 -25.24 23.52 -14.06
N SER A 238 -25.30 22.98 -12.85
CA SER A 238 -25.77 23.69 -11.65
C SER A 238 -24.85 23.45 -10.46
N LEU A 239 -24.52 24.54 -9.77
CA LEU A 239 -23.77 24.49 -8.52
C LEU A 239 -24.65 23.85 -7.44
N THR A 240 -24.13 22.80 -6.79
CA THR A 240 -24.86 22.03 -5.77
C THR A 240 -24.32 22.23 -4.36
N ASP A 241 -23.02 22.44 -4.22
CA ASP A 241 -22.36 22.59 -2.93
C ASP A 241 -21.14 23.50 -3.07
N THR A 242 -20.77 24.20 -2.01
CA THR A 242 -19.62 25.10 -1.98
C THR A 242 -19.00 25.13 -0.58
N LEU A 243 -17.71 24.84 -0.52
CA LEU A 243 -16.89 25.07 0.66
C LEU A 243 -16.12 26.38 0.50
N ASN A 244 -15.97 27.11 1.60
CA ASN A 244 -15.34 28.43 1.65
C ASN A 244 -15.98 29.45 0.69
N PRO A 245 -17.30 29.73 0.83
CA PRO A 245 -18.02 30.62 -0.09
C PRO A 245 -17.58 32.08 -0.01
N HIS A 246 -16.88 32.47 1.07
CA HIS A 246 -16.33 33.80 1.28
C HIS A 246 -15.17 34.12 0.32
N LEU A 247 -14.48 33.11 -0.19
CA LEU A 247 -13.48 33.26 -1.23
C LEU A 247 -14.16 33.50 -2.58
N PRO A 248 -13.67 34.43 -3.40
CA PRO A 248 -14.33 34.78 -4.65
C PRO A 248 -14.24 33.62 -5.67
N PRO A 249 -15.31 33.36 -6.44
CA PRO A 249 -15.23 32.46 -7.59
C PRO A 249 -14.39 33.07 -8.71
N VAL A 250 -13.95 32.23 -9.66
CA VAL A 250 -13.29 32.71 -10.89
C VAL A 250 -14.39 33.09 -11.89
N SER A 251 -14.65 34.39 -12.01
CA SER A 251 -15.76 34.91 -12.83
C SER A 251 -15.49 34.90 -14.35
N GLN A 252 -14.23 34.81 -14.80
CA GLN A 252 -13.83 34.79 -16.20
C GLN A 252 -12.55 33.96 -16.39
N THR A 253 -12.39 33.32 -17.55
CA THR A 253 -11.24 32.45 -17.90
C THR A 253 -9.90 33.13 -17.55
N ASN A 254 -9.17 32.62 -16.53
CA ASN A 254 -7.81 33.07 -16.24
C ASN A 254 -6.87 32.83 -17.45
N LEU A 255 -7.25 31.89 -18.32
CA LEU A 255 -6.53 31.54 -19.54
C LEU A 255 -7.22 32.13 -20.79
N LYS A 256 -6.51 33.01 -21.49
CA LYS A 256 -6.89 33.47 -22.83
C LYS A 256 -6.71 32.34 -23.85
N LYS A 257 -7.47 32.36 -24.95
CA LYS A 257 -7.34 31.36 -26.02
C LYS A 257 -5.89 31.36 -26.56
N GLY A 258 -5.27 30.19 -26.63
CA GLY A 258 -3.88 30.04 -27.09
C GLY A 258 -2.80 30.32 -26.03
N SER A 259 -3.17 30.52 -24.76
CA SER A 259 -2.21 30.63 -23.67
C SER A 259 -1.40 29.35 -23.49
N LYS A 260 -0.16 29.50 -23.00
CA LYS A 260 0.65 28.38 -22.51
C LYS A 260 0.21 28.03 -21.08
N PRO A 261 0.47 26.80 -20.61
CA PRO A 261 0.27 26.45 -19.21
C PRO A 261 1.04 27.41 -18.29
N ARG A 262 0.36 27.89 -17.25
CA ARG A 262 0.92 28.81 -16.25
C ARG A 262 1.25 28.13 -14.91
N VAL A 263 0.91 26.86 -14.78
CA VAL A 263 1.25 26.03 -13.62
C VAL A 263 2.32 25.01 -13.99
N GLU A 264 3.13 24.64 -13.01
CA GLU A 264 4.13 23.59 -13.12
C GLU A 264 3.63 22.33 -12.42
N LEU A 265 3.87 21.18 -13.05
CA LEU A 265 3.62 19.88 -12.44
C LEU A 265 4.93 19.26 -12.04
N SER A 266 5.05 18.89 -10.77
CA SER A 266 6.14 18.08 -10.25
C SER A 266 5.58 16.83 -9.57
N SER A 267 6.36 15.76 -9.54
CA SER A 267 6.00 14.54 -8.82
C SER A 267 7.25 13.73 -8.55
N THR A 268 7.30 13.10 -7.39
CA THR A 268 8.35 12.13 -7.00
C THR A 268 8.09 10.74 -7.56
N ILE A 269 6.98 10.54 -8.30
CA ILE A 269 6.60 9.26 -8.86
C ILE A 269 7.64 8.78 -9.87
N THR A 270 8.21 7.61 -9.60
CA THR A 270 9.03 6.89 -10.56
C THR A 270 8.16 5.85 -11.27
N SER A 271 8.02 5.96 -12.60
CA SER A 271 7.20 5.02 -13.38
C SER A 271 7.62 3.55 -13.22
N ALA A 272 8.91 3.30 -12.93
CA ALA A 272 9.44 1.96 -12.72
C ALA A 272 8.84 1.29 -11.49
N ASP A 273 8.60 2.05 -10.41
CA ASP A 273 8.10 1.51 -9.14
C ASP A 273 6.69 0.93 -9.29
N TYR A 274 5.88 1.51 -10.18
CA TYR A 274 4.53 1.03 -10.48
C TYR A 274 4.49 -0.04 -11.57
N SER A 275 5.58 -0.26 -12.33
CA SER A 275 5.64 -1.22 -13.44
C SER A 275 6.04 -2.63 -12.97
N TYR A 276 5.53 -3.05 -11.81
CA TYR A 276 5.86 -4.32 -11.19
C TYR A 276 4.97 -5.48 -11.68
N ARG A 277 5.41 -6.71 -11.47
CA ARG A 277 4.64 -7.91 -11.82
C ARG A 277 3.70 -8.28 -10.67
N TYR A 278 2.40 -8.09 -10.88
CA TYR A 278 1.39 -8.26 -9.83
C TYR A 278 0.64 -9.61 -9.89
N MET A 279 0.83 -10.42 -10.94
CA MET A 279 0.08 -11.69 -11.10
C MET A 279 0.59 -12.84 -10.22
N PHE A 280 1.56 -12.57 -9.34
CA PHE A 280 2.11 -13.53 -8.41
C PHE A 280 2.74 -12.81 -7.21
N GLU A 281 2.32 -13.19 -6.00
CA GLU A 281 2.93 -12.73 -4.75
C GLU A 281 3.39 -13.95 -3.93
N LYS A 282 4.58 -13.87 -3.31
CA LYS A 282 5.00 -14.89 -2.36
C LYS A 282 4.38 -14.60 -0.99
N ILE A 283 3.91 -15.64 -0.33
CA ILE A 283 3.38 -15.53 1.06
C ILE A 283 4.43 -14.93 2.01
N SER A 284 5.71 -15.24 1.81
CA SER A 284 6.81 -14.68 2.60
C SER A 284 6.93 -13.16 2.45
N GLU A 285 6.91 -12.66 1.21
CA GLU A 285 7.01 -11.23 0.88
C GLU A 285 5.76 -10.48 1.37
N ARG A 286 4.58 -11.08 1.20
CA ARG A 286 3.33 -10.54 1.76
C ARG A 286 3.40 -10.41 3.27
N SER A 287 3.94 -11.41 3.97
CA SER A 287 4.05 -11.35 5.42
C SER A 287 5.07 -10.28 5.86
N GLU A 288 6.18 -10.15 5.15
CA GLU A 288 7.23 -9.16 5.44
C GLU A 288 6.71 -7.74 5.28
N ALA A 289 6.03 -7.42 4.17
CA ALA A 289 5.43 -6.10 3.95
C ALA A 289 4.41 -5.73 5.04
N LEU A 290 3.69 -6.70 5.61
CA LEU A 290 2.74 -6.45 6.70
C LEU A 290 3.42 -6.24 8.05
N ASP A 291 4.57 -6.87 8.28
CA ASP A 291 5.39 -6.63 9.47
C ASP A 291 6.03 -5.23 9.39
N GLU A 292 6.56 -4.84 8.23
CA GLU A 292 7.14 -3.51 7.98
C GLU A 292 6.15 -2.37 8.26
N LEU A 293 4.87 -2.54 7.88
CA LEU A 293 3.83 -1.54 8.19
C LEU A 293 3.66 -1.31 9.71
N ILE A 294 3.75 -2.37 10.50
CA ILE A 294 3.62 -2.29 11.96
C ILE A 294 4.85 -1.62 12.55
N ASP A 295 6.03 -1.97 12.06
CA ASP A 295 7.31 -1.44 12.54
C ASP A 295 7.48 0.05 12.18
N ASP A 296 7.11 0.47 10.97
CA ASP A 296 7.09 1.89 10.57
C ASP A 296 6.16 2.72 11.46
N TYR A 297 4.96 2.19 11.72
CA TYR A 297 3.99 2.84 12.61
C TYR A 297 4.49 2.90 14.06
N ALA A 298 5.22 1.87 14.50
CA ALA A 298 5.82 1.84 15.84
C ALA A 298 6.84 2.97 16.03
N GLU A 299 7.70 3.23 15.04
CA GLU A 299 8.67 4.32 15.13
C GLU A 299 7.99 5.70 15.16
N ILE A 300 6.96 5.92 14.32
CA ILE A 300 6.18 7.17 14.34
C ILE A 300 5.57 7.42 15.72
N ILE A 301 5.01 6.39 16.35
CA ILE A 301 4.37 6.51 17.68
C ILE A 301 5.42 6.72 18.78
N LYS A 302 6.54 5.98 18.74
CA LYS A 302 7.62 6.13 19.74
C LYS A 302 8.17 7.55 19.74
N GLU A 303 8.45 8.10 18.55
CA GLU A 303 8.92 9.47 18.40
C GLU A 303 7.87 10.48 18.90
N ALA A 304 6.61 10.33 18.50
CA ALA A 304 5.55 11.26 18.84
C ALA A 304 5.23 11.33 20.35
N TYR A 305 5.30 10.20 21.04
CA TYR A 305 4.91 10.09 22.45
C TYR A 305 6.09 9.91 23.41
N GLY A 306 7.33 9.94 22.90
CA GLY A 306 8.54 9.76 23.70
C GLY A 306 8.60 8.40 24.39
N LEU A 307 8.15 7.34 23.71
CA LEU A 307 8.15 5.98 24.26
C LEU A 307 9.52 5.31 24.04
N GLU A 308 10.14 4.83 25.12
CA GLU A 308 11.44 4.16 25.06
C GLU A 308 11.33 2.76 24.43
N GLU A 309 10.38 1.95 24.92
CA GLU A 309 10.21 0.56 24.51
C GLU A 309 8.73 0.20 24.34
N LEU A 310 8.48 -0.73 23.42
CA LEU A 310 7.18 -1.37 23.22
C LEU A 310 7.26 -2.81 23.70
N ALA A 311 6.27 -3.23 24.48
CA ALA A 311 6.22 -4.57 25.07
C ALA A 311 5.49 -5.56 24.16
N ASP A 312 5.85 -6.84 24.27
CA ASP A 312 5.09 -7.93 23.67
C ASP A 312 3.76 -8.12 24.41
N PRO A 313 2.61 -7.94 23.75
CA PRO A 313 1.32 -8.01 24.41
C PRO A 313 0.93 -9.44 24.84
N HIS A 314 1.64 -10.47 24.38
CA HIS A 314 1.39 -11.88 24.75
C HIS A 314 2.03 -12.28 26.06
N LEU A 315 3.03 -11.52 26.52
CA LEU A 315 3.64 -11.78 27.81
C LEU A 315 2.68 -11.32 28.91
N VAL A 316 2.63 -12.10 29.99
CA VAL A 316 1.84 -11.73 31.16
C VAL A 316 2.50 -10.51 31.80
N THR A 317 1.74 -9.44 31.99
CA THR A 317 2.21 -8.21 32.63
C THR A 317 1.33 -7.86 33.81
N ASP A 318 1.96 -7.56 34.94
CA ASP A 318 1.27 -6.98 36.11
C ASP A 318 1.03 -5.47 35.90
N ASP A 319 2.03 -4.80 35.31
CA ASP A 319 2.01 -3.38 34.98
C ASP A 319 1.40 -3.10 33.60
N THR A 320 0.94 -1.86 33.43
CA THR A 320 0.45 -1.33 32.16
C THR A 320 1.63 -1.05 31.22
N VAL A 321 1.56 -1.58 30.00
CA VAL A 321 2.58 -1.47 28.95
C VAL A 321 2.00 -0.86 27.68
N TYR A 322 2.89 -0.31 26.84
CA TYR A 322 2.55 0.14 25.49
C TYR A 322 2.90 -0.95 24.47
N THR A 323 2.01 -1.20 23.53
CA THR A 323 2.21 -2.14 22.42
C THR A 323 1.69 -1.54 21.13
N VAL A 324 2.31 -1.91 20.02
CA VAL A 324 1.86 -1.58 18.67
C VAL A 324 1.48 -2.87 17.94
N GLY A 325 0.49 -2.76 17.08
CA GLY A 325 0.13 -3.85 16.20
C GLY A 325 -0.98 -3.46 15.24
N ARG A 326 -1.33 -4.43 14.40
CA ARG A 326 -2.44 -4.34 13.47
C ARG A 326 -3.64 -5.09 14.01
N VAL A 327 -4.80 -4.48 13.89
CA VAL A 327 -6.06 -5.11 14.28
C VAL A 327 -6.44 -6.17 13.25
N VAL A 328 -6.76 -7.37 13.74
CA VAL A 328 -7.25 -8.49 12.94
C VAL A 328 -8.60 -8.92 13.50
N VAL A 329 -9.52 -9.28 12.61
CA VAL A 329 -10.85 -9.78 12.97
C VAL A 329 -10.86 -11.30 12.80
N ASN A 330 -10.87 -12.03 13.91
CA ASN A 330 -10.98 -13.49 13.92
C ASN A 330 -12.43 -13.87 14.18
N ALA A 331 -13.25 -13.82 13.14
CA ALA A 331 -14.66 -14.18 13.23
C ALA A 331 -15.00 -15.23 12.17
N SER A 332 -15.51 -16.37 12.61
CA SER A 332 -15.98 -17.45 11.75
C SER A 332 -17.47 -17.25 11.45
N GLY A 333 -17.82 -16.67 10.30
CA GLY A 333 -19.20 -16.54 9.84
C GLY A 333 -19.37 -15.63 8.62
N VAL A 334 -20.37 -15.91 7.77
CA VAL A 334 -20.60 -15.23 6.47
C VAL A 334 -21.11 -13.79 6.64
N LYS A 335 -21.72 -13.46 7.78
CA LYS A 335 -22.16 -12.09 8.15
C LYS A 335 -22.02 -11.91 9.65
N ILE A 336 -21.13 -11.03 10.08
CA ILE A 336 -20.92 -10.73 11.50
C ILE A 336 -21.69 -9.45 11.81
N ASP A 337 -22.55 -9.50 12.82
CA ASP A 337 -23.20 -8.30 13.33
C ASP A 337 -22.15 -7.34 13.92
N LYS A 338 -22.27 -6.03 13.68
CA LYS A 338 -21.31 -5.02 14.11
C LYS A 338 -21.11 -5.01 15.63
N ALA A 339 -22.13 -5.41 16.39
CA ALA A 339 -22.03 -5.57 17.84
C ALA A 339 -21.13 -6.74 18.26
N SER A 340 -21.14 -7.85 17.50
CA SER A 340 -20.33 -9.04 17.77
C SER A 340 -18.89 -8.93 17.27
N LEU A 341 -18.63 -8.01 16.32
CA LEU A 341 -17.27 -7.75 15.83
C LEU A 341 -16.31 -7.30 16.93
N ARG A 342 -16.79 -6.55 17.92
CA ARG A 342 -15.97 -6.04 19.02
C ARG A 342 -15.22 -7.13 19.77
N ASP A 343 -15.89 -8.25 20.04
CA ASP A 343 -15.33 -9.36 20.82
C ASP A 343 -14.39 -10.26 19.97
N SER A 344 -14.29 -9.99 18.67
CA SER A 344 -13.46 -10.73 17.72
C SER A 344 -12.16 -10.01 17.34
N PHE A 345 -11.94 -8.79 17.86
CA PHE A 345 -10.72 -8.03 17.59
C PHE A 345 -9.53 -8.66 18.30
N HIS A 346 -8.47 -8.89 17.52
CA HIS A 346 -7.17 -9.33 17.98
C HIS A 346 -6.13 -8.30 17.56
N LEU A 347 -5.08 -8.15 18.34
CA LEU A 347 -3.89 -7.40 17.97
C LEU A 347 -2.84 -8.37 17.46
N GLN A 348 -2.42 -8.17 16.22
CA GLN A 348 -1.24 -8.80 15.66
C GLN A 348 -0.05 -7.85 15.80
N SER A 349 0.93 -8.21 16.62
CA SER A 349 2.22 -7.50 16.68
C SER A 349 3.11 -7.92 15.52
N SER A 350 4.13 -7.12 15.18
CA SER A 350 5.18 -7.55 14.25
C SER A 350 6.00 -8.70 14.83
N ARG A 351 6.84 -9.31 13.99
CA ARG A 351 7.82 -10.31 14.44
C ARG A 351 8.85 -9.74 15.41
N LEU A 352 9.24 -8.47 15.25
CA LEU A 352 10.20 -7.80 16.12
C LEU A 352 9.65 -7.59 17.53
N ILE A 353 8.39 -7.15 17.64
CA ILE A 353 7.76 -6.82 18.94
C ILE A 353 7.26 -8.07 19.67
N GLY A 354 6.51 -8.95 18.99
CA GLY A 354 5.82 -10.06 19.66
C GLY A 354 5.80 -11.38 18.88
N GLY A 355 6.75 -11.56 17.95
CA GLY A 355 6.90 -12.78 17.17
C GLY A 355 5.76 -13.04 16.18
N GLY A 356 5.03 -12.00 15.74
CA GLY A 356 3.93 -12.15 14.78
C GLY A 356 2.64 -12.74 15.37
N ARG A 357 2.58 -12.89 16.69
CA ARG A 357 1.47 -13.54 17.41
C ARG A 357 0.23 -12.64 17.48
N GLN A 358 -0.93 -13.27 17.72
CA GLN A 358 -2.21 -12.58 17.88
C GLN A 358 -2.79 -12.77 19.27
N ILE A 359 -3.20 -11.68 19.91
CA ILE A 359 -3.87 -11.69 21.21
C ILE A 359 -5.22 -10.98 21.13
N ALA A 360 -6.23 -11.56 21.77
CA ALA A 360 -7.56 -10.96 21.81
C ALA A 360 -7.54 -9.63 22.59
N LEU A 361 -8.22 -8.62 22.04
CA LEU A 361 -8.38 -7.32 22.67
C LEU A 361 -9.64 -7.26 23.51
N GLN A 362 -9.53 -6.66 24.69
CA GLN A 362 -10.67 -6.34 25.55
C GLN A 362 -10.74 -4.84 25.79
N PHE A 363 -11.78 -4.20 25.27
CA PHE A 363 -12.04 -2.79 25.50
C PHE A 363 -12.95 -2.60 26.73
N PRO A 364 -12.69 -1.65 27.64
CA PRO A 364 -13.46 -1.45 28.87
C PRO A 364 -14.72 -0.59 28.68
N GLY A 365 -15.20 -0.42 27.44
CA GLY A 365 -16.40 0.37 27.15
C GLY A 365 -16.15 1.86 27.40
N ASP A 366 -16.97 2.48 28.24
CA ASP A 366 -16.94 3.93 28.47
C ASP A 366 -15.66 4.42 29.19
N GLN A 367 -14.81 3.51 29.68
CA GLN A 367 -13.53 3.83 30.32
C GLN A 367 -12.34 3.92 29.35
N LEU A 368 -12.51 3.54 28.09
CA LEU A 368 -11.44 3.63 27.11
C LEU A 368 -11.10 5.10 26.84
N GLN A 369 -9.82 5.43 26.97
CA GLN A 369 -9.32 6.76 26.62
C GLN A 369 -8.64 6.76 25.25
N VAL A 370 -8.72 7.87 24.53
CA VAL A 370 -8.06 8.08 23.24
C VAL A 370 -7.24 9.37 23.32
N ARG A 371 -5.92 9.25 23.21
CA ARG A 371 -4.98 10.38 23.19
C ARG A 371 -4.64 10.75 21.76
N GLY A 372 -4.65 12.06 21.47
CA GLY A 372 -4.41 12.58 20.12
C GLY A 372 -5.59 12.37 19.15
N GLY A 373 -6.76 11.95 19.66
CA GLY A 373 -7.97 11.81 18.86
C GLY A 373 -8.62 13.17 18.54
N ALA A 374 -9.68 13.13 17.73
CA ALA A 374 -10.46 14.32 17.44
C ALA A 374 -11.12 14.88 18.72
N PRO A 375 -11.12 16.21 18.93
CA PRO A 375 -11.74 16.83 20.10
C PRO A 375 -13.20 16.41 20.27
N GLY A 376 -13.57 16.04 21.50
CA GLY A 376 -14.93 15.60 21.84
C GLY A 376 -15.36 14.27 21.22
N ALA A 377 -14.43 13.47 20.69
CA ALA A 377 -14.73 12.14 20.16
C ALA A 377 -15.31 11.21 21.24
N LYS A 378 -16.47 10.60 20.93
CA LYS A 378 -17.16 9.62 21.79
C LYS A 378 -16.92 8.17 21.38
N SER A 379 -16.20 7.97 20.29
CA SER A 379 -15.83 6.67 19.78
C SER A 379 -14.64 6.77 18.84
N VAL A 380 -13.85 5.71 18.77
CA VAL A 380 -12.79 5.52 17.78
C VAL A 380 -13.22 4.41 16.80
N PRO A 381 -13.17 4.64 15.48
CA PRO A 381 -13.49 3.59 14.52
C PRO A 381 -12.37 2.53 14.51
N MET A 382 -12.77 1.26 14.48
CA MET A 382 -11.88 0.10 14.47
C MET A 382 -12.27 -0.84 13.32
N TYR A 383 -11.27 -1.39 12.62
CA TYR A 383 -11.47 -2.28 11.48
C TYR A 383 -10.26 -3.19 11.29
N SER A 384 -10.43 -4.27 10.53
CA SER A 384 -9.32 -5.15 10.18
C SER A 384 -8.31 -4.39 9.31
N GLY A 385 -7.03 -4.44 9.71
CA GLY A 385 -5.95 -3.72 9.04
C GLY A 385 -5.54 -2.44 9.75
N CYS A 386 -6.35 -1.92 10.67
CA CYS A 386 -6.05 -0.69 11.41
C CYS A 386 -4.78 -0.86 12.26
N LEU A 387 -3.77 -0.02 12.03
CA LEU A 387 -2.57 0.07 12.87
C LEU A 387 -2.90 0.90 14.11
N VAL A 388 -2.60 0.35 15.28
CA VAL A 388 -2.94 0.96 16.57
C VAL A 388 -1.77 0.87 17.54
N CYS A 389 -1.66 1.88 18.39
CA CYS A 389 -0.86 1.80 19.61
C CYS A 389 -1.79 1.76 20.81
N LEU A 390 -1.64 0.74 21.64
CA LEU A 390 -2.49 0.48 22.79
C LEU A 390 -1.65 0.49 24.05
N LYS A 391 -2.18 1.13 25.08
CA LYS A 391 -1.72 1.04 26.46
C LYS A 391 -2.67 0.14 27.22
N GLY A 392 -2.13 -0.84 27.93
CA GLY A 392 -2.95 -1.81 28.64
C GLY A 392 -2.12 -2.91 29.29
N ARG A 393 -2.75 -4.01 29.67
CA ARG A 393 -2.08 -5.12 30.37
C ARG A 393 -2.66 -6.47 30.01
N ASN A 394 -1.83 -7.50 30.13
CA ASN A 394 -2.21 -8.89 29.97
C ASN A 394 -2.02 -9.64 31.30
N GLY A 395 -2.88 -9.40 32.28
CA GLY A 395 -2.73 -10.03 33.61
C GLY A 395 -3.05 -11.53 33.64
N GLY A 396 -3.83 -12.02 32.66
CA GLY A 396 -4.32 -13.41 32.62
C GLY A 396 -3.69 -14.31 31.56
N GLY A 397 -2.80 -13.78 30.71
CA GLY A 397 -2.12 -14.49 29.62
C GLY A 397 -2.95 -14.72 28.35
N GLY A 398 -4.26 -14.46 28.37
CA GLY A 398 -5.16 -14.77 27.23
C GLY A 398 -5.74 -13.57 26.49
N LYS A 399 -5.69 -12.37 27.08
CA LYS A 399 -6.30 -11.16 26.51
C LYS A 399 -5.51 -9.92 26.94
N PHE A 400 -5.40 -8.95 26.04
CA PHE A 400 -4.85 -7.64 26.35
C PHE A 400 -6.00 -6.68 26.67
N VAL A 401 -6.08 -6.25 27.93
CA VAL A 401 -7.10 -5.29 28.41
C VAL A 401 -6.59 -3.88 28.10
N VAL A 402 -7.29 -3.20 27.20
CA VAL A 402 -6.90 -1.88 26.69
C VAL A 402 -7.39 -0.80 27.65
N GLU A 403 -6.50 0.09 28.08
CA GLU A 403 -6.83 1.21 28.96
C GLU A 403 -6.88 2.52 28.14
N GLU A 404 -5.95 2.70 27.20
CA GLU A 404 -5.83 3.90 26.39
C GLU A 404 -5.33 3.56 24.98
N LEU A 405 -5.80 4.29 23.97
CA LEU A 405 -5.35 4.21 22.57
C LEU A 405 -4.61 5.49 22.21
N LEU A 406 -3.43 5.36 21.59
CA LEU A 406 -2.65 6.49 21.08
C LEU A 406 -2.85 6.61 19.57
N VAL A 407 -3.34 7.78 19.13
CA VAL A 407 -3.48 8.14 17.71
C VAL A 407 -2.15 8.71 17.21
N PRO A 408 -1.66 8.37 16.01
CA PRO A 408 -0.44 8.96 15.49
C PRO A 408 -0.61 10.48 15.31
N PRO A 409 0.47 11.27 15.42
CA PRO A 409 0.38 12.69 15.16
C PRO A 409 -0.02 12.93 13.69
N PRO A 410 -0.71 14.06 13.41
CA PRO A 410 -0.93 14.49 12.03
C PRO A 410 0.37 14.44 11.23
N GLY A 411 0.29 14.06 9.96
CA GLY A 411 1.47 14.09 9.10
C GLY A 411 1.95 15.52 8.83
N PHE A 412 3.19 15.67 8.39
CA PHE A 412 3.77 16.98 8.10
C PHE A 412 3.01 17.65 6.94
N LEU A 413 2.61 18.90 7.17
CA LEU A 413 1.95 19.72 6.16
C LEU A 413 2.95 20.15 5.09
N GLY A 414 2.45 20.40 3.88
CA GLY A 414 3.26 20.94 2.80
C GLY A 414 3.84 22.31 3.18
N GLN A 415 5.15 22.45 3.00
CA GLN A 415 5.86 23.71 3.20
C GLN A 415 6.80 23.99 2.03
N THR A 416 6.94 25.26 1.67
CA THR A 416 7.81 25.74 0.59
C THR A 416 8.48 27.05 1.05
N PRO A 417 9.74 27.34 0.65
CA PRO A 417 10.37 28.62 0.96
C PRO A 417 9.55 29.83 0.51
N ALA A 418 9.53 30.88 1.32
CA ALA A 418 8.76 32.11 1.03
C ALA A 418 9.09 32.72 -0.34
N SER A 419 10.36 32.66 -0.76
CA SER A 419 10.82 33.14 -2.07
C SER A 419 10.23 32.35 -3.24
N GLU A 420 10.16 31.02 -3.12
CA GLU A 420 9.60 30.14 -4.12
C GLU A 420 8.06 30.25 -4.17
N LEU A 421 7.40 30.42 -3.02
CA LEU A 421 5.97 30.76 -2.97
C LEU A 421 5.67 32.09 -3.68
N LEU A 422 6.52 33.11 -3.49
CA LEU A 422 6.37 34.39 -4.17
C LEU A 422 6.49 34.22 -5.70
N ASP A 423 7.42 33.41 -6.18
CA ASP A 423 7.57 33.12 -7.62
C ASP A 423 6.38 32.33 -8.17
N PHE A 424 5.98 31.24 -7.49
CA PHE A 424 4.84 30.43 -7.91
C PHE A 424 3.54 31.24 -7.96
N GLN A 425 3.28 32.08 -6.95
CA GLN A 425 1.98 32.74 -6.79
C GLN A 425 1.92 34.14 -7.41
N HIS A 426 3.01 34.92 -7.34
CA HIS A 426 3.07 36.31 -7.77
C HIS A 426 4.08 36.57 -8.89
N GLY A 427 4.83 35.54 -9.34
CA GLY A 427 5.72 35.63 -10.48
C GLY A 427 5.00 35.81 -11.82
N GLU A 428 5.77 35.83 -12.90
CA GLU A 428 5.30 36.22 -14.25
C GLU A 428 4.14 35.37 -14.80
N LYS A 429 4.06 34.10 -14.38
CA LYS A 429 3.04 33.16 -14.87
C LYS A 429 1.66 33.43 -14.25
N LEU A 430 1.62 33.70 -12.95
CA LEU A 430 0.41 33.68 -12.14
C LEU A 430 -0.03 35.08 -11.71
N THR A 431 0.90 36.00 -11.46
CA THR A 431 0.61 37.43 -11.19
C THR A 431 -0.45 37.67 -10.12
N GLY A 432 -0.47 36.83 -9.07
CA GLY A 432 -1.44 36.89 -7.99
C GLY A 432 -2.85 36.40 -8.37
N GLN A 433 -3.01 35.70 -9.51
CA GLN A 433 -4.28 35.09 -9.91
C GLN A 433 -4.42 33.67 -9.34
N PRO A 434 -5.61 33.27 -8.88
CA PRO A 434 -5.84 31.96 -8.28
C PRO A 434 -5.61 30.82 -9.28
N ILE A 435 -5.18 29.64 -8.81
CA ILE A 435 -5.12 28.41 -9.60
C ILE A 435 -6.53 27.80 -9.67
N SER A 436 -6.93 27.32 -10.84
CA SER A 436 -8.23 26.69 -11.07
C SER A 436 -8.07 25.24 -11.56
N LEU A 437 -8.73 24.31 -10.87
CA LEU A 437 -8.75 22.90 -11.20
C LEU A 437 -10.18 22.42 -11.45
N CYS A 438 -10.35 21.55 -12.44
CA CYS A 438 -11.58 20.80 -12.68
C CYS A 438 -11.29 19.31 -12.47
N VAL A 439 -12.10 18.64 -11.66
CA VAL A 439 -11.94 17.23 -11.31
C VAL A 439 -13.23 16.48 -11.64
N ALA A 440 -13.14 15.48 -12.51
CA ALA A 440 -14.25 14.60 -12.83
C ALA A 440 -13.85 13.14 -12.69
N SER A 441 -14.75 12.35 -12.09
CA SER A 441 -14.50 10.93 -11.85
C SER A 441 -15.56 10.08 -12.51
N GLY A 442 -15.19 9.06 -13.25
CA GLY A 442 -16.15 8.25 -13.98
C GLY A 442 -16.96 7.27 -13.09
N PRO A 443 -17.82 6.44 -13.70
CA PRO A 443 -17.90 6.20 -15.15
C PRO A 443 -18.23 7.44 -15.97
N PHE A 444 -17.70 7.51 -17.20
CA PHE A 444 -17.82 8.66 -18.10
C PHE A 444 -18.99 8.55 -19.10
N THR A 445 -19.72 7.43 -19.05
CA THR A 445 -20.91 7.15 -19.88
C THR A 445 -22.03 6.56 -19.02
N LEU A 446 -23.27 6.69 -19.47
CA LEU A 446 -24.44 6.10 -18.83
C LEU A 446 -24.45 4.57 -19.00
N SER A 447 -25.20 3.83 -18.18
CA SER A 447 -25.14 2.35 -18.23
C SER A 447 -25.90 1.72 -19.42
N ASP A 448 -26.72 2.50 -20.11
CA ASP A 448 -27.57 2.06 -21.22
C ASP A 448 -26.95 2.33 -22.60
N ASN A 449 -25.84 3.07 -22.68
CA ASN A 449 -25.18 3.41 -23.94
C ASN A 449 -23.68 3.75 -23.77
N LEU A 450 -22.94 3.78 -24.87
CA LEU A 450 -21.52 4.15 -24.92
C LEU A 450 -21.29 5.48 -25.68
N LEU A 451 -22.19 6.45 -25.53
CA LEU A 451 -22.11 7.74 -26.23
C LEU A 451 -21.25 8.78 -25.49
N TYR A 452 -20.91 8.55 -24.22
CA TYR A 452 -20.07 9.44 -23.41
C TYR A 452 -20.59 10.89 -23.30
N ALA A 453 -21.91 11.08 -23.38
CA ALA A 453 -22.54 12.39 -23.24
C ALA A 453 -22.18 13.13 -21.93
N PRO A 454 -22.07 12.47 -20.75
CA PRO A 454 -21.63 13.13 -19.52
C PRO A 454 -20.20 13.69 -19.61
N LEU A 455 -19.28 12.93 -20.22
CA LEU A 455 -17.91 13.40 -20.45
C LEU A 455 -17.88 14.60 -21.38
N GLU A 456 -18.59 14.52 -22.51
CA GLU A 456 -18.66 15.61 -23.49
C GLU A 456 -19.18 16.91 -22.86
N ALA A 457 -20.22 16.82 -22.01
CA ALA A 457 -20.76 17.97 -21.29
C ALA A 457 -19.70 18.67 -20.41
N VAL A 458 -18.90 17.90 -19.66
CA VAL A 458 -17.80 18.47 -18.84
C VAL A 458 -16.67 19.02 -19.69
N LEU A 459 -16.25 18.33 -20.75
CA LEU A 459 -15.17 18.81 -21.62
C LEU A 459 -15.56 20.10 -22.37
N ASN A 460 -16.84 20.27 -22.70
CA ASN A 460 -17.37 21.53 -23.21
C ASN A 460 -17.22 22.66 -22.18
N LYS A 461 -17.51 22.38 -20.90
CA LYS A 461 -17.30 23.35 -19.81
C LYS A 461 -15.83 23.67 -19.57
N VAL A 462 -14.95 22.67 -19.61
CA VAL A 462 -13.50 22.88 -19.54
C VAL A 462 -13.01 23.75 -20.71
N THR A 463 -13.57 23.55 -21.91
CA THR A 463 -13.21 24.35 -23.09
C THR A 463 -13.69 25.80 -22.98
N GLU A 464 -14.86 26.02 -22.38
CA GLU A 464 -15.44 27.33 -22.11
C GLU A 464 -14.68 28.08 -21.01
N GLU A 465 -14.46 27.43 -19.87
CA GLU A 465 -13.91 28.02 -18.65
C GLU A 465 -12.37 28.03 -18.61
N ARG A 466 -11.74 27.14 -19.38
CA ARG A 466 -10.28 26.98 -19.49
C ARG A 466 -9.59 26.96 -18.12
N PRO A 467 -9.85 25.94 -17.28
CA PRO A 467 -9.13 25.79 -16.03
C PRO A 467 -7.64 25.50 -16.28
N ASP A 468 -6.81 25.73 -15.27
CA ASP A 468 -5.37 25.44 -15.35
C ASP A 468 -5.09 23.94 -15.39
N VAL A 469 -5.86 23.17 -14.63
CA VAL A 469 -5.73 21.71 -14.56
C VAL A 469 -7.08 21.04 -14.75
N LEU A 470 -7.13 20.02 -15.59
CA LEU A 470 -8.23 19.06 -15.69
C LEU A 470 -7.72 17.69 -15.20
N ILE A 471 -8.34 17.15 -14.16
CA ILE A 471 -8.08 15.79 -13.66
C ILE A 471 -9.28 14.91 -14.02
N LEU A 472 -9.03 13.84 -14.77
CA LEU A 472 -10.00 12.79 -15.06
C LEU A 472 -9.54 11.49 -14.40
N ALA A 473 -10.38 10.90 -13.56
CA ALA A 473 -10.06 9.67 -12.84
C ALA A 473 -11.15 8.61 -13.00
N ARG A 474 -10.76 7.34 -13.15
CA ARG A 474 -11.59 6.11 -13.05
C ARG A 474 -12.92 6.01 -13.80
N PRO A 475 -13.39 4.77 -13.93
CA PRO A 475 -13.02 4.05 -15.13
C PRO A 475 -13.41 4.84 -16.39
N PHE A 476 -12.47 4.92 -17.33
CA PHE A 476 -12.68 5.38 -18.70
C PHE A 476 -13.49 4.36 -19.48
N ILE A 477 -13.03 3.11 -19.54
CA ILE A 477 -13.77 1.98 -20.12
C ILE A 477 -14.05 0.99 -19.00
N ASP A 478 -15.24 1.10 -18.42
CA ASP A 478 -15.61 0.33 -17.24
C ASP A 478 -15.88 -1.14 -17.55
N SER A 479 -15.05 -2.02 -16.99
CA SER A 479 -15.23 -3.48 -17.05
C SER A 479 -16.60 -3.95 -16.50
N GLN A 480 -17.25 -3.16 -15.65
CA GLN A 480 -18.59 -3.47 -15.13
C GLN A 480 -19.73 -2.80 -15.92
N HIS A 481 -19.43 -2.04 -16.98
CA HIS A 481 -20.48 -1.48 -17.84
C HIS A 481 -21.29 -2.63 -18.48
N PRO A 482 -22.64 -2.60 -18.46
CA PRO A 482 -23.46 -3.72 -18.93
C PRO A 482 -23.09 -4.22 -20.33
N ALA A 483 -22.88 -3.32 -21.29
CA ALA A 483 -22.50 -3.69 -22.67
C ALA A 483 -21.08 -4.29 -22.78
N ILE A 484 -20.14 -3.85 -21.94
CA ILE A 484 -18.76 -4.36 -21.92
C ILE A 484 -18.75 -5.76 -21.28
N LYS A 485 -19.37 -5.89 -20.11
CA LYS A 485 -19.44 -7.14 -19.34
C LYS A 485 -20.18 -8.26 -20.08
N SER A 486 -21.19 -7.92 -20.86
CA SER A 486 -21.97 -8.89 -21.66
C SER A 486 -21.39 -9.17 -23.05
N GLY A 487 -20.31 -8.48 -23.45
CA GLY A 487 -19.73 -8.63 -24.78
C GLY A 487 -20.62 -8.13 -25.92
N LEU A 488 -21.53 -7.18 -25.64
CA LEU A 488 -22.43 -6.57 -26.63
C LEU A 488 -21.77 -5.43 -27.42
N VAL A 489 -20.44 -5.40 -27.48
CA VAL A 489 -19.64 -4.43 -28.23
C VAL A 489 -18.89 -5.13 -29.35
N THR A 490 -18.84 -4.51 -30.53
CA THR A 490 -18.12 -5.05 -31.69
C THR A 490 -16.70 -4.50 -31.81
N GLU A 491 -16.44 -3.36 -31.17
CA GLU A 491 -15.14 -2.69 -31.15
C GLU A 491 -14.28 -3.18 -29.98
N SER A 492 -12.96 -3.13 -30.13
CA SER A 492 -12.05 -3.41 -29.02
C SER A 492 -12.14 -2.29 -27.96
N PRO A 493 -11.92 -2.57 -26.67
CA PRO A 493 -11.92 -1.51 -25.65
C PRO A 493 -10.92 -0.39 -25.91
N ALA A 494 -9.77 -0.69 -26.53
CA ALA A 494 -8.78 0.31 -26.90
C ALA A 494 -9.28 1.25 -28.01
N ASP A 495 -10.06 0.74 -28.97
CA ASP A 495 -10.65 1.54 -30.03
C ASP A 495 -11.79 2.42 -29.51
N ILE A 496 -12.61 1.88 -28.60
CA ILE A 496 -13.62 2.68 -27.88
C ILE A 496 -12.91 3.80 -27.09
N PHE A 497 -11.80 3.52 -26.42
CA PHE A 497 -11.02 4.55 -25.71
C PHE A 497 -10.51 5.63 -26.66
N ARG A 498 -9.91 5.25 -27.80
CA ARG A 498 -9.43 6.21 -28.80
C ARG A 498 -10.55 7.15 -29.27
N ALA A 499 -11.66 6.57 -29.71
CA ALA A 499 -12.78 7.32 -30.27
C ALA A 499 -13.50 8.17 -29.21
N GLN A 500 -13.67 7.64 -28.00
CA GLN A 500 -14.51 8.28 -26.98
C GLN A 500 -13.72 9.22 -26.06
N ILE A 501 -12.48 8.87 -25.73
CA ILE A 501 -11.65 9.63 -24.79
C ILE A 501 -10.60 10.45 -25.55
N SER A 502 -9.68 9.79 -26.27
CA SER A 502 -8.50 10.45 -26.83
C SER A 502 -8.83 11.55 -27.82
N GLU A 503 -9.77 11.33 -28.74
CA GLU A 503 -10.23 12.37 -29.68
C GLU A 503 -10.85 13.58 -28.99
N ARG A 504 -11.59 13.38 -27.89
CA ARG A 504 -12.19 14.49 -27.14
C ARG A 504 -11.15 15.26 -26.34
N LEU A 505 -10.14 14.58 -25.78
CA LEU A 505 -9.01 15.26 -25.14
C LEU A 505 -8.20 16.09 -26.13
N GLN A 506 -8.03 15.61 -27.37
CA GLN A 506 -7.39 16.39 -28.42
C GLN A 506 -8.15 17.69 -28.73
N LYS A 507 -9.49 17.64 -28.81
CA LYS A 507 -10.33 18.84 -28.98
C LYS A 507 -10.13 19.86 -27.85
N VAL A 508 -10.01 19.40 -26.60
CA VAL A 508 -9.73 20.29 -25.45
C VAL A 508 -8.35 20.92 -25.57
N ILE A 509 -7.33 20.15 -25.97
CA ILE A 509 -5.97 20.67 -26.17
C ILE A 509 -5.93 21.75 -27.25
N ASP A 510 -6.66 21.56 -28.34
CA ASP A 510 -6.71 22.50 -29.46
C ASP A 510 -7.45 23.79 -29.08
N ALA A 511 -8.47 23.69 -28.23
CA ALA A 511 -9.27 24.83 -27.79
C ALA A 511 -8.73 25.56 -26.54
N SER A 512 -8.02 24.83 -25.67
CA SER A 512 -7.45 25.30 -24.41
C SER A 512 -6.04 24.73 -24.19
N SER A 513 -5.08 25.23 -24.97
CA SER A 513 -3.68 24.80 -24.91
C SER A 513 -2.99 25.05 -23.57
N GLY A 514 -3.55 25.92 -22.75
CA GLY A 514 -3.06 26.24 -21.41
C GLY A 514 -3.54 25.28 -20.32
N THR A 515 -4.60 24.51 -20.57
CA THR A 515 -5.11 23.52 -19.62
C THR A 515 -4.21 22.29 -19.61
N VAL A 516 -3.69 21.95 -18.43
CA VAL A 516 -2.94 20.73 -18.20
C VAL A 516 -3.90 19.59 -17.91
N ILE A 517 -3.88 18.53 -18.71
CA ILE A 517 -4.79 17.39 -18.57
C ILE A 517 -4.05 16.23 -17.91
N ILE A 518 -4.64 15.67 -16.86
CA ILE A 518 -4.12 14.54 -16.08
C ILE A 518 -5.16 13.40 -16.09
N LEU A 519 -4.72 12.19 -16.42
CA LEU A 519 -5.51 10.96 -16.33
C LEU A 519 -4.98 10.07 -15.20
N VAL A 520 -5.89 9.53 -14.40
CA VAL A 520 -5.59 8.56 -13.33
C VAL A 520 -6.44 7.29 -13.54
N PRO A 521 -5.82 6.10 -13.68
CA PRO A 521 -6.51 4.86 -14.00
C PRO A 521 -7.30 4.30 -12.83
N SER A 522 -8.14 3.30 -13.14
CA SER A 522 -8.77 2.40 -12.18
C SER A 522 -8.46 0.95 -12.52
N VAL A 523 -8.43 0.08 -11.51
CA VAL A 523 -8.37 -1.39 -11.72
C VAL A 523 -9.59 -1.92 -12.48
N ARG A 524 -10.66 -1.10 -12.58
CA ARG A 524 -11.83 -1.38 -13.40
C ARG A 524 -11.69 -0.98 -14.87
N ASP A 525 -10.64 -0.28 -15.26
CA ASP A 525 -10.36 0.05 -16.66
C ASP A 525 -9.96 -1.21 -17.41
N VAL A 526 -10.84 -1.71 -18.27
CA VAL A 526 -10.58 -2.94 -19.06
C VAL A 526 -9.44 -2.76 -20.07
N VAL A 527 -9.07 -1.50 -20.35
CA VAL A 527 -7.93 -1.13 -21.21
C VAL A 527 -6.58 -1.20 -20.49
N SER A 528 -6.57 -1.32 -19.16
CA SER A 528 -5.33 -1.41 -18.40
C SER A 528 -4.78 -2.83 -18.39
N ARG A 529 -3.47 -2.96 -18.65
CA ARG A 529 -2.74 -4.24 -18.49
C ARG A 529 -2.35 -4.50 -17.02
N HIS A 530 -2.58 -3.55 -16.13
CA HIS A 530 -2.27 -3.65 -14.71
C HIS A 530 -3.57 -3.60 -13.91
N MET A 531 -4.01 -4.76 -13.39
CA MET A 531 -5.30 -4.88 -12.71
C MET A 531 -5.21 -4.97 -11.19
N ALA A 532 -4.02 -4.83 -10.60
CA ALA A 532 -3.83 -4.73 -9.15
C ALA A 532 -3.70 -3.27 -8.69
N PHE A 533 -3.99 -3.03 -7.42
CA PHE A 533 -3.74 -1.77 -6.73
C PHE A 533 -2.61 -1.96 -5.72
N PRO A 534 -1.54 -1.14 -5.71
CA PRO A 534 -1.26 0.04 -6.56
C PRO A 534 -1.13 -0.28 -8.05
N GLN A 535 -1.56 0.62 -8.92
CA GLN A 535 -1.76 0.38 -10.35
C GLN A 535 -0.84 1.27 -11.21
N ALA A 536 -0.22 0.67 -12.23
CA ALA A 536 0.57 1.39 -13.24
C ALA A 536 -0.25 2.38 -14.07
N MET A 537 0.48 3.29 -14.75
CA MET A 537 -0.07 4.23 -15.71
C MET A 537 -0.68 3.52 -16.93
N LEU A 538 -1.67 4.15 -17.58
CA LEU A 538 -2.19 3.69 -18.87
C LEU A 538 -1.15 3.82 -19.99
N ASP A 539 -1.18 2.87 -20.94
CA ASP A 539 -0.34 2.89 -22.13
C ASP A 539 -0.79 3.99 -23.10
N LYS A 540 0.04 5.02 -23.27
CA LYS A 540 -0.31 6.18 -24.10
C LYS A 540 -0.36 5.85 -25.59
N GLU A 541 0.54 5.01 -26.06
CA GLU A 541 0.67 4.70 -27.48
C GLU A 541 -0.48 3.79 -27.90
N GLU A 542 -0.74 2.74 -27.12
CA GLU A 542 -1.84 1.81 -27.36
C GLU A 542 -3.22 2.48 -27.26
N LEU A 543 -3.39 3.54 -26.47
CA LEU A 543 -4.68 4.21 -26.32
C LEU A 543 -4.81 5.49 -27.15
N GLY A 544 -3.78 5.84 -27.93
CA GLY A 544 -3.75 7.08 -28.71
C GLY A 544 -3.87 8.33 -27.86
N ILE A 545 -3.41 8.30 -26.60
CA ILE A 545 -3.49 9.43 -25.69
C ILE A 545 -2.56 10.55 -26.20
N PRO A 546 -3.05 11.79 -26.38
CA PRO A 546 -2.22 12.88 -26.87
C PRO A 546 -0.99 13.12 -25.99
N LYS A 547 0.17 13.41 -26.60
CA LYS A 547 1.46 13.58 -25.88
C LYS A 547 1.42 14.62 -24.76
N LYS A 548 0.59 15.66 -24.89
CA LYS A 548 0.41 16.72 -23.89
C LYS A 548 -0.36 16.28 -22.65
N VAL A 549 -1.12 15.19 -22.73
CA VAL A 549 -1.85 14.62 -21.59
C VAL A 549 -0.85 13.88 -20.70
N LYS A 550 -0.91 14.17 -19.40
CA LYS A 550 -0.16 13.44 -18.37
C LYS A 550 -1.01 12.26 -17.90
N VAL A 551 -0.37 11.12 -17.72
CA VAL A 551 -0.99 9.92 -17.16
C VAL A 551 -0.20 9.60 -15.92
N LEU A 552 -0.88 9.46 -14.79
CA LEU A 552 -0.29 9.16 -13.49
C LEU A 552 -0.76 7.77 -13.03
N PRO A 553 -0.04 7.11 -12.12
CA PRO A 553 -0.45 5.83 -11.56
C PRO A 553 -1.60 6.02 -10.55
N ASN A 554 -2.08 4.92 -9.97
CA ASN A 554 -3.13 4.95 -8.97
C ASN A 554 -2.76 4.09 -7.74
N PRO A 555 -2.64 4.65 -6.53
CA PRO A 555 -2.84 6.05 -6.20
C PRO A 555 -1.59 6.86 -6.60
N CYS A 556 -1.67 8.18 -6.48
CA CYS A 556 -0.53 9.05 -6.73
C CYS A 556 -0.60 10.34 -5.92
N THR A 557 0.57 10.89 -5.59
CA THR A 557 0.74 12.26 -5.08
C THR A 557 1.61 13.05 -6.06
N PHE A 558 1.19 14.27 -6.40
CA PHE A 558 1.90 15.17 -7.29
C PHE A 558 1.62 16.61 -6.88
N SER A 559 2.48 17.54 -7.28
CA SER A 559 2.32 18.95 -6.95
C SER A 559 1.92 19.77 -8.17
N VAL A 560 1.05 20.75 -7.95
CA VAL A 560 0.72 21.81 -8.89
C VAL A 560 1.27 23.10 -8.29
N ASN A 561 2.41 23.58 -8.82
CA ASN A 561 3.27 24.54 -8.12
C ASN A 561 3.59 24.02 -6.70
N GLU A 562 3.23 24.77 -5.65
CA GLU A 562 3.42 24.38 -4.25
C GLU A 562 2.39 23.34 -3.76
N VAL A 563 1.23 23.25 -4.41
CA VAL A 563 0.08 22.51 -3.85
C VAL A 563 0.24 21.02 -4.05
N ASN A 564 0.37 20.26 -2.95
CA ASN A 564 0.44 18.81 -2.98
C ASN A 564 -0.95 18.18 -3.12
N ILE A 565 -1.18 17.45 -4.20
CA ILE A 565 -2.45 16.79 -4.50
C ILE A 565 -2.28 15.28 -4.44
N GLY A 566 -3.00 14.64 -3.52
CA GLY A 566 -3.14 13.18 -3.44
C GLY A 566 -4.43 12.74 -4.12
N ILE A 567 -4.38 11.66 -4.91
CA ILE A 567 -5.57 11.07 -5.52
C ILE A 567 -5.48 9.54 -5.53
N SER A 568 -6.60 8.91 -5.18
CA SER A 568 -6.79 7.46 -5.30
C SER A 568 -8.13 7.20 -5.95
N THR A 569 -8.17 6.18 -6.82
CA THR A 569 -9.41 5.80 -7.50
C THR A 569 -10.11 4.60 -6.88
N VAL A 570 -9.49 3.92 -5.91
CA VAL A 570 -10.17 2.92 -5.09
C VAL A 570 -11.10 3.63 -4.11
N ASP A 571 -12.31 3.11 -3.94
CA ASP A 571 -13.36 3.74 -3.12
C ASP A 571 -13.14 3.47 -1.61
N VAL A 572 -12.01 3.95 -1.09
CA VAL A 572 -11.59 3.71 0.31
C VAL A 572 -12.64 4.19 1.31
N LEU A 573 -13.35 5.29 1.00
CA LEU A 573 -14.38 5.85 1.89
C LEU A 573 -15.61 4.94 1.97
N PHE A 574 -16.07 4.38 0.85
CA PHE A 574 -17.15 3.39 0.88
C PHE A 574 -16.70 2.11 1.59
N HIS A 575 -15.49 1.62 1.31
CA HIS A 575 -14.93 0.40 1.93
C HIS A 575 -14.80 0.59 3.45
N MET A 576 -14.38 1.78 3.90
CA MET A 576 -14.31 2.15 5.32
C MET A 576 -15.70 2.12 5.97
N GLY A 577 -16.71 2.67 5.30
CA GLY A 577 -18.10 2.63 5.78
C GLY A 577 -18.68 1.21 5.94
N GLN A 578 -18.21 0.25 5.14
CA GLN A 578 -18.62 -1.15 5.25
C GLN A 578 -17.83 -1.93 6.32
N SER A 579 -16.56 -1.60 6.54
CA SER A 579 -15.64 -2.40 7.37
C SER A 579 -15.56 -1.97 8.84
N GLN A 580 -15.78 -0.70 9.16
CA GLN A 580 -15.50 -0.20 10.51
C GLN A 580 -16.62 -0.48 11.52
N THR A 581 -16.20 -0.58 12.78
CA THR A 581 -17.03 -0.64 13.97
C THR A 581 -16.59 0.46 14.95
N PRO A 582 -17.48 1.35 15.40
CA PRO A 582 -17.14 2.35 16.41
C PRO A 582 -16.95 1.68 17.78
N ILE A 583 -15.79 1.89 18.39
CA ILE A 583 -15.51 1.53 19.77
C ILE A 583 -15.75 2.75 20.64
N LYS A 584 -16.64 2.64 21.62
CA LYS A 584 -16.88 3.74 22.58
C LYS A 584 -15.57 4.10 23.27
N ALA A 585 -15.29 5.39 23.32
CA ALA A 585 -14.10 5.94 23.95
C ALA A 585 -14.34 7.40 24.33
N SER A 586 -13.51 7.91 25.24
CA SER A 586 -13.45 9.33 25.60
C SER A 586 -12.10 9.90 25.23
N GLU A 587 -12.07 11.18 24.90
CA GLU A 587 -10.82 11.91 24.71
C GLU A 587 -10.00 11.91 26.02
N ALA A 588 -8.72 11.54 25.90
CA ALA A 588 -7.76 11.70 26.98
C ALA A 588 -7.37 13.18 27.07
N ASP A 589 -7.42 13.75 28.27
CA ASP A 589 -7.07 15.16 28.53
C ASP A 589 -7.83 16.17 27.64
N PRO A 590 -9.18 16.17 27.68
CA PRO A 590 -9.98 17.00 26.79
C PRO A 590 -9.75 18.49 27.02
N ASP A 591 -9.54 19.23 25.95
CA ASP A 591 -9.46 20.68 26.02
C ASP A 591 -10.88 21.25 26.26
N PRO A 592 -11.14 21.91 27.40
CA PRO A 592 -12.45 22.49 27.68
C PRO A 592 -12.87 23.56 26.65
N ALA A 593 -11.92 24.19 25.94
CA ALA A 593 -12.21 25.15 24.88
C ALA A 593 -12.73 24.48 23.59
N LEU A 594 -12.34 23.24 23.31
CA LEU A 594 -12.70 22.49 22.10
C LEU A 594 -13.83 21.46 22.34
N ALA A 595 -14.27 21.26 23.58
CA ALA A 595 -15.28 20.27 23.95
C ALA A 595 -16.66 20.44 23.26
N SER A 596 -17.00 21.64 22.79
CA SER A 596 -18.25 21.93 22.07
C SER A 596 -18.18 21.60 20.57
N SER A 597 -16.99 21.30 20.03
CA SER A 597 -16.75 21.05 18.61
C SER A 597 -16.99 19.60 18.17
N ALA A 598 -17.58 18.77 19.03
CA ALA A 598 -17.88 17.36 18.77
C ALA A 598 -18.84 17.19 17.57
N SER A 599 -18.29 17.15 16.36
CA SER A 599 -19.04 16.88 15.14
C SER A 599 -19.21 15.37 14.96
N ASN A 600 -20.44 14.86 14.90
CA ASN A 600 -20.76 13.49 14.49
C ASN A 600 -20.63 13.32 12.96
N ASP A 601 -19.62 13.93 12.34
CA ASP A 601 -19.39 13.83 10.92
C ASP A 601 -18.71 12.50 10.60
N VAL A 602 -19.54 11.54 10.18
CA VAL A 602 -19.14 10.20 9.79
C VAL A 602 -18.10 10.22 8.67
N PHE A 603 -18.22 11.11 7.68
CA PHE A 603 -17.24 11.18 6.59
C PHE A 603 -15.92 11.76 7.07
N ALA A 604 -15.94 12.79 7.94
CA ALA A 604 -14.73 13.29 8.56
C ALA A 604 -14.02 12.19 9.36
N SER A 605 -14.76 11.33 10.08
CA SER A 605 -14.18 10.15 10.75
C SER A 605 -13.45 9.22 9.77
N TYR A 606 -14.05 8.92 8.62
CA TYR A 606 -13.43 8.02 7.62
C TYR A 606 -12.16 8.64 7.04
N ILE A 607 -12.21 9.94 6.77
CA ILE A 607 -11.08 10.71 6.23
C ILE A 607 -9.93 10.73 7.24
N ARG A 608 -10.22 10.97 8.53
CA ARG A 608 -9.21 10.92 9.59
C ARG A 608 -8.54 9.55 9.70
N GLN A 609 -9.27 8.46 9.43
CA GLN A 609 -8.66 7.13 9.36
C GLN A 609 -7.69 7.00 8.19
N VAL A 610 -8.03 7.52 7.01
CA VAL A 610 -7.14 7.51 5.84
C VAL A 610 -5.88 8.35 6.11
N LEU A 611 -6.06 9.58 6.60
CA LEU A 611 -4.96 10.51 6.93
C LEU A 611 -4.08 9.98 8.07
N GLY A 612 -4.69 9.54 9.18
CA GLY A 612 -3.97 9.04 10.35
C GLY A 612 -3.18 7.77 10.08
N GLN A 613 -3.69 6.88 9.22
CA GLN A 613 -2.96 5.69 8.78
C GLN A 613 -1.94 5.98 7.67
N ARG A 614 -1.85 7.23 7.20
CA ARG A 614 -0.91 7.70 6.16
C ARG A 614 -0.89 6.82 4.92
N SER A 615 -2.05 6.26 4.55
CA SER A 615 -2.18 5.32 3.45
C SER A 615 -3.45 5.58 2.64
N PHE A 616 -3.35 5.54 1.31
CA PHE A 616 -4.50 5.61 0.41
C PHE A 616 -5.47 4.42 0.58
N TYR A 617 -5.04 3.33 1.22
CA TYR A 617 -5.90 2.18 1.50
C TYR A 617 -5.43 1.38 2.73
N PRO A 618 -5.89 1.71 3.95
CA PRO A 618 -5.45 1.06 5.18
C PRO A 618 -6.19 -0.24 5.53
N ILE A 619 -7.22 -0.61 4.77
CA ILE A 619 -8.09 -1.75 5.11
C ILE A 619 -7.41 -3.06 4.68
N PHE A 620 -7.29 -4.03 5.58
CA PHE A 620 -6.72 -5.33 5.26
C PHE A 620 -7.27 -6.47 6.14
N PRO A 621 -7.69 -7.61 5.55
CA PRO A 621 -7.87 -7.83 4.12
C PRO A 621 -8.99 -6.94 3.54
N VAL A 622 -9.00 -6.78 2.22
CA VAL A 622 -10.15 -6.18 1.52
C VAL A 622 -11.38 -7.07 1.80
N LEU A 623 -12.54 -6.46 2.03
CA LEU A 623 -13.79 -7.21 2.16
C LEU A 623 -14.04 -8.01 0.88
N GLU A 624 -14.44 -9.28 1.02
CA GLU A 624 -14.59 -10.23 -0.11
C GLU A 624 -15.48 -9.65 -1.24
N ASP A 625 -16.63 -9.08 -0.89
CA ASP A 625 -17.58 -8.48 -1.85
C ASP A 625 -17.00 -7.26 -2.59
N LEU A 626 -15.91 -6.68 -2.09
CA LEU A 626 -15.23 -5.50 -2.63
C LEU A 626 -13.82 -5.84 -3.15
N ALA A 627 -13.39 -7.10 -3.08
CA ALA A 627 -12.04 -7.52 -3.44
C ALA A 627 -11.70 -7.16 -4.89
N SER A 628 -12.65 -7.30 -5.82
CA SER A 628 -12.46 -6.94 -7.23
C SER A 628 -12.38 -5.42 -7.48
N GLU A 629 -12.78 -4.57 -6.53
CA GLU A 629 -12.73 -3.11 -6.67
C GLU A 629 -11.38 -2.52 -6.25
N ALA A 630 -10.61 -3.24 -5.43
CA ALA A 630 -9.26 -2.85 -5.04
C ALA A 630 -8.21 -3.76 -5.72
N ASN A 631 -8.39 -5.07 -5.69
CA ASN A 631 -7.39 -6.08 -6.09
C ASN A 631 -6.00 -5.74 -5.52
N LEU A 632 -5.93 -5.71 -4.20
CA LEU A 632 -4.80 -5.15 -3.45
C LEU A 632 -3.58 -6.08 -3.49
N ASP A 633 -2.47 -5.57 -4.03
CA ASP A 633 -1.14 -6.16 -3.93
C ASP A 633 -0.46 -5.64 -2.66
N VAL A 634 -0.21 -6.56 -1.73
CA VAL A 634 0.31 -6.24 -0.40
C VAL A 634 1.81 -5.97 -0.43
N THR A 635 2.52 -6.60 -1.38
CA THR A 635 3.98 -6.49 -1.46
C THR A 635 4.45 -5.09 -1.88
N HIS A 636 3.53 -4.25 -2.38
CA HIS A 636 3.80 -2.88 -2.83
C HIS A 636 3.11 -1.81 -1.97
N TYR A 637 2.80 -2.12 -0.70
CA TYR A 637 2.26 -1.15 0.27
C TYR A 637 3.02 0.19 0.36
N PRO A 638 4.35 0.27 0.19
CA PRO A 638 5.05 1.56 0.15
C PRO A 638 4.48 2.55 -0.88
N LEU A 639 3.94 2.07 -2.01
CA LEU A 639 3.31 2.93 -3.04
C LEU A 639 1.92 3.44 -2.64
N LEU A 640 1.37 2.96 -1.52
CA LEU A 640 0.12 3.44 -0.94
C LEU A 640 0.34 4.50 0.13
N LYS A 641 1.60 4.74 0.55
CA LYS A 641 1.93 5.73 1.57
C LYS A 641 1.66 7.15 1.07
N MET A 642 1.16 7.99 1.97
CA MET A 642 1.09 9.43 1.78
C MET A 642 2.27 10.05 2.52
N ASP A 643 3.28 10.52 1.79
CA ASP A 643 4.42 11.25 2.36
C ASP A 643 5.06 12.13 1.26
N PRO A 644 4.98 13.46 1.34
CA PRO A 644 4.34 14.27 2.40
C PRO A 644 2.80 14.14 2.41
N MET A 645 2.14 14.70 3.43
CA MET A 645 0.67 14.79 3.44
C MET A 645 0.17 15.69 2.29
N PRO A 646 -0.93 15.29 1.63
CA PRO A 646 -1.53 16.11 0.60
C PRO A 646 -2.19 17.36 1.20
N ASP A 647 -2.05 18.50 0.53
CA ASP A 647 -2.85 19.70 0.79
C ASP A 647 -4.29 19.50 0.32
N VAL A 648 -4.45 18.80 -0.80
CA VAL A 648 -5.73 18.42 -1.42
C VAL A 648 -5.78 16.92 -1.64
N LEU A 649 -6.77 16.24 -1.07
CA LEU A 649 -6.98 14.81 -1.21
C LEU A 649 -8.27 14.50 -1.96
N ILE A 650 -8.15 13.93 -3.16
CA ILE A 650 -9.28 13.58 -4.03
C ILE A 650 -9.59 12.10 -3.84
N LEU A 651 -10.75 11.79 -3.28
CA LEU A 651 -11.23 10.43 -3.01
C LEU A 651 -12.63 10.23 -3.60
N PRO A 652 -12.73 9.92 -4.90
CA PRO A 652 -14.01 9.67 -5.54
C PRO A 652 -14.69 8.43 -4.96
N SER A 653 -15.97 8.57 -4.62
CA SER A 653 -16.72 7.53 -3.92
C SER A 653 -18.16 7.41 -4.44
N LYS A 654 -18.74 6.22 -4.29
CA LYS A 654 -20.18 5.95 -4.45
C LYS A 654 -21.02 6.70 -3.41
N LEU A 655 -20.39 7.12 -2.30
CA LEU A 655 -21.02 7.96 -1.29
C LEU A 655 -21.44 9.32 -1.87
N ASN A 656 -22.31 10.03 -1.16
CA ASN A 656 -22.72 11.37 -1.58
C ASN A 656 -21.49 12.28 -1.71
N LYS A 657 -21.47 13.05 -2.81
CA LYS A 657 -20.50 14.11 -3.07
C LYS A 657 -20.36 15.07 -1.88
N PHE A 658 -19.14 15.47 -1.58
CA PHE A 658 -18.83 16.44 -0.53
C PHE A 658 -17.47 17.12 -0.79
N SER A 659 -17.28 18.27 -0.15
CA SER A 659 -15.97 18.87 0.06
C SER A 659 -15.83 19.28 1.53
N LYS A 660 -14.72 18.91 2.18
CA LYS A 660 -14.51 19.09 3.62
C LYS A 660 -13.05 19.38 3.92
N VAL A 661 -12.80 20.20 4.94
CA VAL A 661 -11.48 20.30 5.57
C VAL A 661 -11.43 19.32 6.74
N VAL A 662 -10.44 18.44 6.74
CA VAL A 662 -10.18 17.49 7.84
C VAL A 662 -8.68 17.52 8.11
N ASP A 663 -8.29 17.83 9.35
CA ASP A 663 -6.91 17.86 9.81
C ASP A 663 -5.99 18.64 8.84
N SER A 664 -6.41 19.87 8.52
CA SER A 664 -5.73 20.78 7.58
C SER A 664 -5.56 20.25 6.15
N THR A 665 -6.34 19.26 5.74
CA THR A 665 -6.37 18.76 4.35
C THR A 665 -7.73 19.08 3.72
N LEU A 666 -7.73 19.63 2.50
CA LEU A 666 -8.94 19.77 1.70
C LEU A 666 -9.29 18.44 1.04
N VAL A 667 -10.33 17.76 1.50
CA VAL A 667 -10.76 16.46 0.97
C VAL A 667 -12.01 16.59 0.12
N ILE A 668 -11.93 16.06 -1.10
CA ILE A 668 -12.99 16.20 -2.11
C ILE A 668 -13.42 14.82 -2.61
N ASN A 669 -14.70 14.53 -2.47
CA ASN A 669 -15.38 13.47 -3.18
C ASN A 669 -16.27 14.09 -4.27
N PRO A 670 -15.85 14.09 -5.56
CA PRO A 670 -16.69 14.62 -6.64
C PRO A 670 -17.90 13.73 -6.97
N SER A 671 -18.03 12.53 -6.37
CA SER A 671 -18.93 11.45 -6.84
C SER A 671 -18.58 11.01 -8.28
N SER A 672 -19.33 10.06 -8.83
CA SER A 672 -19.27 9.71 -10.25
C SER A 672 -19.96 10.74 -11.15
N LEU A 673 -19.40 10.93 -12.34
CA LEU A 673 -19.86 11.80 -13.43
C LEU A 673 -21.08 11.23 -14.14
N ALA A 674 -21.17 9.92 -14.24
CA ALA A 674 -22.35 9.21 -14.69
C ALA A 674 -22.85 8.27 -13.58
N ARG A 675 -24.17 8.23 -13.42
CA ARG A 675 -24.90 7.20 -12.67
C ARG A 675 -25.72 6.40 -13.68
N ALA A 676 -26.23 5.24 -13.29
CA ALA A 676 -26.88 4.28 -14.19
C ALA A 676 -27.72 4.93 -15.32
N ARG A 677 -28.67 5.81 -14.97
CA ARG A 677 -29.53 6.51 -15.95
C ARG A 677 -29.58 8.03 -15.77
N ALA A 678 -28.57 8.62 -15.12
CA ALA A 678 -28.58 10.06 -14.85
C ALA A 678 -27.17 10.64 -14.87
N THR A 679 -27.08 11.92 -15.21
CA THR A 679 -25.86 12.69 -15.05
C THR A 679 -25.50 12.82 -13.56
N GLY A 680 -24.20 12.82 -13.30
CA GLY A 680 -23.60 12.89 -11.99
C GLY A 680 -23.05 14.27 -11.70
N HIS A 681 -21.89 14.31 -11.05
CA HIS A 681 -21.28 15.55 -10.59
C HIS A 681 -19.79 15.59 -10.94
N TYR A 682 -19.23 16.79 -10.89
CA TYR A 682 -17.79 17.06 -10.96
C TYR A 682 -17.46 18.16 -9.95
N ALA A 683 -16.17 18.34 -9.64
CA ALA A 683 -15.71 19.36 -8.71
C ALA A 683 -14.87 20.43 -9.42
N LYS A 684 -14.96 21.66 -8.91
CA LYS A 684 -14.03 22.75 -9.23
C LYS A 684 -13.31 23.16 -7.95
N ILE A 685 -12.02 23.43 -8.07
CA ILE A 685 -11.16 23.86 -6.96
C ILE A 685 -10.47 25.15 -7.40
N ILE A 686 -10.58 26.19 -6.59
CA ILE A 686 -9.98 27.50 -6.84
C ILE A 686 -9.10 27.81 -5.65
N ILE A 687 -7.79 27.89 -5.89
CA ILE A 687 -6.79 28.10 -4.83
C ILE A 687 -6.26 29.52 -4.98
N HIS A 688 -6.60 30.39 -4.02
CA HIS A 688 -6.17 31.78 -3.99
C HIS A 688 -4.73 31.89 -3.52
N PRO A 689 -3.94 32.85 -4.00
CA PRO A 689 -2.58 33.06 -3.51
C PRO A 689 -2.60 33.57 -2.06
N THR A 690 -1.53 33.30 -1.34
CA THR A 690 -1.22 33.96 -0.07
C THR A 690 -0.99 35.46 -0.33
N PRO A 691 -1.46 36.37 0.54
CA PRO A 691 -1.24 37.81 0.37
C PRO A 691 0.23 38.14 0.15
N GLU A 692 0.52 38.90 -0.92
CA GLU A 692 1.91 39.21 -1.32
C GLU A 692 2.70 39.92 -0.21
N ALA A 693 2.03 40.76 0.59
CA ALA A 693 2.66 41.46 1.72
C ALA A 693 3.15 40.50 2.81
N GLU A 694 2.45 39.39 3.04
CA GLU A 694 2.83 38.37 4.01
C GLU A 694 4.09 37.65 3.55
N LEU A 695 4.10 37.21 2.29
CA LEU A 695 5.26 36.54 1.68
C LEU A 695 6.52 37.44 1.63
N LYS A 696 6.35 38.74 1.38
CA LYS A 696 7.46 39.71 1.38
C LYS A 696 7.98 40.08 2.78
N THR A 697 7.18 39.84 3.82
CA THR A 697 7.59 40.13 5.21
C THR A 697 8.39 38.96 5.79
N ALA A 698 8.12 37.73 5.37
CA ALA A 698 8.89 36.55 5.73
C ALA A 698 10.32 36.61 5.16
N HIS A 699 11.27 35.94 5.82
CA HIS A 699 12.61 35.78 5.27
C HIS A 699 12.55 34.83 4.05
N PRO A 700 13.32 35.07 2.96
CA PRO A 700 13.21 34.31 1.71
C PRO A 700 13.33 32.77 1.83
N GLU A 701 14.08 32.31 2.82
CA GLU A 701 14.35 30.90 3.11
C GLU A 701 13.42 30.31 4.19
N ASP A 702 12.48 31.10 4.73
CA ASP A 702 11.53 30.60 5.72
C ASP A 702 10.59 29.60 5.03
N MET A 703 10.52 28.39 5.58
CA MET A 703 9.58 27.37 5.15
C MET A 703 8.18 27.76 5.63
N LEU A 704 7.31 28.15 4.70
CA LEU A 704 5.94 28.54 4.99
C LEU A 704 4.97 27.42 4.64
N GLU A 705 4.04 27.14 5.54
CA GLU A 705 2.95 26.20 5.27
C GLU A 705 2.06 26.69 4.14
N HIS A 706 1.62 25.77 3.29
CA HIS A 706 0.83 26.15 2.12
C HIS A 706 -0.58 26.66 2.48
N GLN A 707 -1.13 26.25 3.63
CA GLN A 707 -2.45 26.67 4.14
C GLN A 707 -3.60 26.58 3.12
N VAL A 708 -3.53 25.57 2.23
CA VAL A 708 -4.47 25.45 1.10
C VAL A 708 -5.91 25.32 1.56
N TRP A 709 -6.15 24.64 2.68
CA TRP A 709 -7.50 24.44 3.23
C TRP A 709 -8.24 25.75 3.57
N ASP A 710 -7.51 26.84 3.85
CA ASP A 710 -8.08 28.14 4.22
C ASP A 710 -8.25 29.05 3.00
N ARG A 711 -7.33 28.97 2.02
CA ARG A 711 -7.35 29.79 0.79
C ARG A 711 -7.93 29.09 -0.44
N ALA A 712 -8.42 27.86 -0.30
CA ALA A 712 -9.09 27.13 -1.38
C ALA A 712 -10.61 27.20 -1.25
N ARG A 713 -11.26 27.65 -2.33
CA ARG A 713 -12.68 27.47 -2.57
C ARG A 713 -12.89 26.18 -3.34
N SER A 714 -13.89 25.39 -2.95
CA SER A 714 -14.26 24.22 -3.74
C SER A 714 -15.76 24.19 -3.98
N GLU A 715 -16.12 23.72 -5.16
CA GLU A 715 -17.48 23.73 -5.66
C GLU A 715 -17.82 22.37 -6.26
N ILE A 716 -19.04 21.89 -6.02
CA ILE A 716 -19.54 20.66 -6.64
C ILE A 716 -20.67 21.00 -7.59
N TRP A 717 -20.52 20.60 -8.84
CA TRP A 717 -21.42 20.93 -9.92
C TRP A 717 -22.09 19.67 -10.43
N LYS A 718 -23.40 19.74 -10.68
CA LYS A 718 -24.14 18.73 -11.43
C LYS A 718 -23.91 18.96 -12.92
N VAL A 719 -23.66 17.88 -13.67
CA VAL A 719 -23.47 17.90 -15.13
C VAL A 719 -24.78 18.13 -15.86
#